data_AF-A0A9P1H8R3-F1
#
_entry.id   AF-A0A9P1H8R3-F1
#
_cell.length_a   1.000
_cell.length_b   1.000
_cell.length_c   1.000
_cell.angle_alpha   90.00
_cell.angle_beta   90.00
_cell.angle_gamma   90.00
#
_symmetry.space_group_name_H-M   'P 1'
#
loop_
_entity.id
_entity.type
_entity.pdbx_description
1 polymer ?
#
loop_
_entity_poly.entity_id
_entity_poly.type
_entity_poly.pdbx_seq_one_letter_code
_entity_poly.pdbx_strand_id
1 'polypeptide(L)'
;MHGYSSSEESEDPKRPKAAPSSSSTSNDQKKKKKKKPPPQATINRIWKKLQASQPTIPLAVLPAVEECRRKVRKIIKECRRVNTRYRDPGWDLDWDLKMEKGNCLNYLGHETYEVGYPPSSSANLPKAVKRVHEIFENPTFMKSVSSSEIVQGSIGNCWAVAALSALADVKDGIQQLCVEYDTRVGIYGFVFYRDGEWVYSIIDDKLYLKSPNWDCPSLQRQLLTQIDREDIELHYRKTYQTGSKALFFGKNKDQNETWLPLLEKAYAKAHGDYASLIGGWIGEGLEDMTGGVTTELLASDILDTDAFWDDELSKVNKEFMFGCSTGLLDGGYGSRDGITERHAYGVMDARTLKSGQRLVKLRNPWGKARKGVWEGAWGDGSKEWTTDVQQELGHQFGNDSVFWISYEDLLSKYQHFDRTRLFRENDWGCCQRWIGVDVPWKASYHEKFHIKLTKDSPLVLVLSQLDRRYFKGLEGQYNFRLQFRVHEQGHLGAEDYIVRSHGNYLMTRSVSIEIPDMPAGNYTVYILVTAERNTDKPSVDEVVKRECKKRVENEKLAQVGYAYDLAHSKAHHHIEKVREMRKTANQNKASGCRMSERRKQWERRRAERTIKRKQLDKNEAKKARLLAERDAAHRKTVEEHNEAEAQTSEDASSSSDDQEEQPAKAVVTKTEETVPAAAAQATPTEEKSTDNAEPAASKEEDQPSTDKPATFEAKKGEGSSALPLGA
;
A
#
# COMPACT_ATOMS: atom_id res chain seq x y z
N MET A 1 -2.76 -63.15 23.17
CA MET A 1 -2.29 -64.39 22.51
C MET A 1 -0.79 -64.50 22.77
N HIS A 2 -0.42 -65.64 23.36
CA HIS A 2 0.87 -65.94 23.98
C HIS A 2 2.03 -66.17 23.01
N GLY A 3 3.25 -66.04 23.54
CA GLY A 3 4.44 -66.74 23.05
C GLY A 3 5.74 -66.15 23.60
N TYR A 4 6.14 -66.49 24.84
CA TYR A 4 7.26 -67.40 25.18
C TYR A 4 8.66 -66.73 25.01
N SER A 5 9.63 -66.77 25.93
CA SER A 5 9.89 -67.62 27.11
C SER A 5 11.14 -67.10 27.85
N SER A 6 11.11 -67.10 29.20
CA SER A 6 12.14 -67.64 30.13
C SER A 6 13.56 -67.00 30.16
N SER A 7 14.26 -66.75 31.27
CA SER A 7 14.28 -67.25 32.68
C SER A 7 15.25 -66.33 33.46
N GLU A 8 14.90 -65.80 34.65
CA GLU A 8 15.21 -66.33 36.01
C GLU A 8 16.73 -66.47 36.29
N GLU A 9 17.35 -65.58 37.08
CA GLU A 9 17.43 -65.51 38.57
C GLU A 9 18.60 -66.32 39.16
N SER A 10 19.50 -65.65 39.91
CA SER A 10 20.21 -66.28 41.04
C SER A 10 20.84 -65.24 42.01
N GLU A 11 20.31 -65.31 43.23
CA GLU A 11 20.64 -64.81 44.57
C GLU A 11 22.10 -64.47 44.99
N ASP A 12 22.28 -63.27 45.55
CA ASP A 12 22.57 -62.95 46.98
C ASP A 12 23.96 -63.30 47.63
N PRO A 13 24.30 -62.88 48.89
CA PRO A 13 25.28 -61.81 49.19
C PRO A 13 26.42 -62.21 50.16
N LYS A 14 27.42 -61.32 50.44
CA LYS A 14 28.15 -61.23 51.75
C LYS A 14 29.19 -60.08 51.86
N ARG A 15 29.07 -59.33 52.98
CA ARG A 15 29.91 -58.27 53.62
C ARG A 15 31.03 -58.94 54.51
N PRO A 16 31.85 -58.28 55.40
CA PRO A 16 32.22 -56.86 55.70
C PRO A 16 33.71 -56.60 56.14
N LYS A 17 33.98 -55.40 56.72
CA LYS A 17 35.06 -54.91 57.66
C LYS A 17 36.14 -54.00 57.03
N ALA A 18 36.73 -52.97 57.66
CA ALA A 18 36.49 -52.10 58.83
C ALA A 18 37.49 -50.89 58.69
N ALA A 19 37.18 -49.73 59.27
CA ALA A 19 38.07 -48.54 59.40
C ALA A 19 39.07 -48.72 60.59
N PRO A 20 40.01 -47.79 60.97
CA PRO A 20 40.21 -46.36 60.59
C PRO A 20 41.68 -45.84 60.50
N SER A 21 41.89 -44.57 60.09
CA SER A 21 42.94 -43.69 60.67
C SER A 21 42.71 -42.22 60.33
N SER A 22 42.92 -41.37 61.35
CA SER A 22 42.67 -39.93 61.47
C SER A 22 43.77 -39.01 60.92
N SER A 23 43.40 -37.82 60.42
CA SER A 23 43.97 -36.53 60.86
C SER A 23 43.20 -35.31 60.32
N SER A 24 43.12 -34.29 61.17
CA SER A 24 42.54 -32.93 61.07
C SER A 24 42.88 -32.16 59.79
N THR A 25 42.08 -31.21 59.27
CA THR A 25 41.73 -29.93 59.93
C THR A 25 40.55 -29.20 59.22
N SER A 26 39.69 -28.59 60.03
CA SER A 26 38.63 -27.59 59.81
C SER A 26 38.65 -26.70 58.56
N ASN A 27 37.51 -26.58 57.83
CA ASN A 27 36.69 -25.35 57.88
C ASN A 27 35.30 -25.49 57.21
N ASP A 28 34.32 -24.93 57.90
CA ASP A 28 32.87 -24.95 57.70
C ASP A 28 32.40 -24.09 56.51
N GLN A 29 31.60 -24.63 55.56
CA GLN A 29 30.63 -23.85 54.79
C GLN A 29 29.39 -24.69 54.40
N LYS A 30 28.26 -24.38 55.04
CA LYS A 30 26.91 -24.91 54.74
C LYS A 30 26.52 -24.70 53.28
N LYS A 31 26.43 -25.78 52.48
CA LYS A 31 25.80 -25.77 51.14
C LYS A 31 24.27 -25.66 51.27
N LYS A 32 23.71 -24.47 51.02
CA LYS A 32 22.26 -24.27 50.80
C LYS A 32 21.83 -25.00 49.52
N LYS A 33 20.86 -25.92 49.63
CA LYS A 33 20.16 -26.54 48.48
C LYS A 33 19.48 -25.44 47.65
N LYS A 34 19.89 -25.29 46.38
CA LYS A 34 19.27 -24.35 45.43
C LYS A 34 17.82 -24.77 45.13
N LYS A 35 16.84 -23.93 45.48
CA LYS A 35 15.44 -24.10 45.08
C LYS A 35 15.34 -24.07 43.54
N LYS A 36 14.58 -25.01 42.96
CA LYS A 36 14.24 -24.99 41.53
C LYS A 36 13.49 -23.68 41.22
N PRO A 37 13.87 -22.94 40.16
CA PRO A 37 13.19 -21.72 39.79
C PRO A 37 11.73 -22.00 39.38
N PRO A 38 10.82 -21.04 39.56
CA PRO A 38 9.42 -21.21 39.16
C PRO A 38 9.30 -21.57 37.67
N PRO A 39 8.22 -22.27 37.26
CA PRO A 39 8.02 -22.73 35.88
C PRO A 39 8.22 -21.60 34.86
N GLN A 40 7.72 -20.40 35.18
CA GLN A 40 7.85 -19.22 34.33
C GLN A 40 9.30 -18.76 34.12
N ALA A 41 10.17 -18.86 35.14
CA ALA A 41 11.57 -18.48 35.01
C ALA A 41 12.36 -19.52 34.18
N THR A 42 11.94 -20.78 34.20
CA THR A 42 12.51 -21.83 33.35
C THR A 42 12.06 -21.64 31.91
N ILE A 43 10.78 -21.31 31.69
CA ILE A 43 10.22 -20.94 30.39
C ILE A 43 10.94 -19.70 29.83
N ASN A 44 11.10 -18.63 30.62
CA ASN A 44 11.82 -17.43 30.21
C ASN A 44 13.30 -17.71 29.89
N ARG A 45 13.94 -18.65 30.59
CA ARG A 45 15.31 -19.08 30.31
C ARG A 45 15.39 -19.92 29.02
N ILE A 46 14.38 -20.73 28.72
CA ILE A 46 14.26 -21.47 27.47
C ILE A 46 14.04 -20.49 26.30
N TRP A 47 13.15 -19.50 26.47
CA TRP A 47 12.94 -18.42 25.50
C TRP A 47 14.21 -17.59 25.27
N LYS A 48 14.95 -17.21 26.32
CA LYS A 48 16.26 -16.55 26.18
C LYS A 48 17.29 -17.41 25.44
N LYS A 49 17.29 -18.73 25.67
CA LYS A 49 18.18 -19.66 24.94
C LYS A 49 17.78 -19.85 23.48
N LEU A 50 16.47 -19.83 23.18
CA LEU A 50 15.95 -19.87 21.81
C LEU A 50 16.21 -18.56 21.06
N GLN A 51 16.17 -17.41 21.75
CA GLN A 51 16.54 -16.10 21.21
C GLN A 51 18.05 -15.96 20.96
N ALA A 52 18.89 -16.59 21.78
CA ALA A 52 20.35 -16.51 21.65
C ALA A 52 20.94 -17.39 20.52
N SER A 53 20.15 -18.23 19.86
CA SER A 53 20.63 -19.18 18.83
C SER A 53 19.98 -19.00 17.45
N GLN A 54 19.35 -17.85 17.20
CA GLN A 54 18.80 -17.50 15.89
C GLN A 54 19.36 -16.13 15.47
N PRO A 55 19.64 -15.88 14.18
CA PRO A 55 19.88 -14.51 13.71
C PRO A 55 18.70 -13.66 14.16
N THR A 56 18.99 -12.51 14.77
CA THR A 56 17.99 -11.64 15.38
C THR A 56 17.11 -11.08 14.28
N ILE A 57 15.88 -11.60 14.15
CA ILE A 57 14.86 -11.07 13.26
C ILE A 57 14.02 -10.07 14.08
N PRO A 58 13.77 -8.84 13.60
CA PRO A 58 12.91 -7.87 14.29
C PRO A 58 11.55 -8.48 14.67
N LEU A 59 11.04 -8.14 15.85
CA LEU A 59 9.81 -8.73 16.43
C LEU A 59 8.60 -8.65 15.48
N ALA A 60 8.51 -7.58 14.68
CA ALA A 60 7.44 -7.33 13.71
C ALA A 60 7.41 -8.34 12.53
N VAL A 61 8.53 -9.02 12.26
CA VAL A 61 8.69 -9.93 11.12
C VAL A 61 8.25 -11.36 11.48
N LEU A 62 8.28 -11.71 12.78
CA LEU A 62 8.11 -13.07 13.27
C LEU A 62 6.78 -13.75 12.86
N PRO A 63 5.61 -13.08 12.86
CA PRO A 63 4.36 -13.74 12.50
C PRO A 63 4.34 -14.23 11.05
N ALA A 64 4.78 -13.39 10.10
CA ALA A 64 4.83 -13.72 8.68
C ALA A 64 5.85 -14.82 8.38
N VAL A 65 7.01 -14.76 9.05
CA VAL A 65 8.06 -15.78 8.99
C VAL A 65 7.53 -17.13 9.49
N GLU A 66 6.86 -17.16 10.63
CA GLU A 66 6.33 -18.39 11.19
C GLU A 66 5.23 -19.00 10.33
N GLU A 67 4.32 -18.17 9.78
CA GLU A 67 3.30 -18.64 8.85
C GLU A 67 3.92 -19.23 7.57
N CYS A 68 4.92 -18.55 7.01
CA CYS A 68 5.66 -19.01 5.83
C CYS A 68 6.32 -20.37 6.11
N ARG A 69 7.08 -20.51 7.21
CA ARG A 69 7.71 -21.78 7.63
C ARG A 69 6.69 -22.89 7.74
N ARG A 70 5.55 -22.61 8.38
CA ARG A 70 4.49 -23.59 8.59
C ARG A 70 3.91 -24.07 7.26
N LYS A 71 3.63 -23.17 6.31
CA LYS A 71 3.10 -23.51 4.98
C LYS A 71 4.11 -24.27 4.13
N VAL A 72 5.35 -23.79 4.04
CA VAL A 72 6.42 -24.45 3.27
C VAL A 72 6.65 -25.87 3.79
N ARG A 73 6.79 -26.07 5.11
CA ARG A 73 6.96 -27.41 5.70
C ARG A 73 5.77 -28.34 5.45
N LYS A 74 4.55 -27.80 5.43
CA LYS A 74 3.35 -28.58 5.10
C LYS A 74 3.42 -29.08 3.65
N ILE A 75 3.74 -28.18 2.71
CA ILE A 75 3.86 -28.50 1.29
C ILE A 75 5.00 -29.50 1.05
N ILE A 76 6.15 -29.33 1.69
CA ILE A 76 7.27 -30.30 1.60
C ILE A 76 6.81 -31.71 2.00
N LYS A 77 6.06 -31.84 3.09
CA LYS A 77 5.52 -33.14 3.53
C LYS A 77 4.55 -33.74 2.51
N GLU A 78 3.71 -32.91 1.88
CA GLU A 78 2.78 -33.33 0.85
C GLU A 78 3.53 -33.81 -0.40
N CYS A 79 4.41 -32.98 -0.97
CA CYS A 79 5.24 -33.31 -2.13
C CYS A 79 6.03 -34.61 -1.94
N ARG A 80 6.62 -34.82 -0.76
CA ARG A 80 7.35 -36.07 -0.45
C ARG A 80 6.43 -37.29 -0.36
N ARG A 81 5.16 -37.14 0.06
CA ARG A 81 4.18 -38.25 0.11
C ARG A 81 3.75 -38.68 -1.28
N VAL A 82 3.55 -37.72 -2.20
CA VAL A 82 3.10 -37.99 -3.57
C VAL A 82 4.25 -38.15 -4.57
N ASN A 83 5.50 -38.05 -4.12
CA ASN A 83 6.70 -38.09 -4.95
C ASN A 83 6.68 -37.07 -6.11
N THR A 84 6.23 -35.83 -5.83
CA THR A 84 6.21 -34.74 -6.80
C THR A 84 7.04 -33.55 -6.33
N ARG A 85 7.60 -32.80 -7.30
CA ARG A 85 8.19 -31.48 -7.03
C ARG A 85 7.09 -30.45 -6.89
N TYR A 86 7.34 -29.42 -6.08
CA TYR A 86 6.38 -28.33 -5.93
C TYR A 86 6.21 -27.60 -7.27
N ARG A 87 4.96 -27.29 -7.59
CA ARG A 87 4.56 -26.44 -8.71
C ARG A 87 3.61 -25.42 -8.11
N ASP A 88 3.88 -24.16 -8.35
CA ASP A 88 3.10 -23.08 -7.78
C ASP A 88 1.76 -22.95 -8.53
N PRO A 89 0.62 -23.31 -7.93
CA PRO A 89 -0.66 -23.32 -8.64
C PRO A 89 -1.13 -21.91 -9.03
N GLY A 90 -0.71 -20.88 -8.28
CA GLY A 90 -1.06 -19.49 -8.56
C GLY A 90 0.03 -18.70 -9.30
N TRP A 91 1.15 -19.34 -9.65
CA TRP A 91 2.31 -18.69 -10.27
C TRP A 91 3.11 -19.64 -11.18
N ASP A 92 2.40 -20.33 -12.08
CA ASP A 92 3.03 -21.32 -12.96
C ASP A 92 3.56 -20.71 -14.25
N LEU A 93 4.83 -20.31 -14.23
CA LEU A 93 5.54 -19.72 -15.37
C LEU A 93 5.49 -20.57 -16.65
N ASP A 94 5.51 -21.90 -16.52
CA ASP A 94 5.62 -22.81 -17.66
C ASP A 94 4.30 -22.89 -18.43
N TRP A 95 3.19 -23.05 -17.72
CA TRP A 95 1.87 -23.05 -18.36
C TRP A 95 1.44 -21.65 -18.78
N ASP A 96 1.81 -20.61 -18.04
CA ASP A 96 1.53 -19.21 -18.42
C ASP A 96 2.16 -18.86 -19.77
N LEU A 97 3.41 -19.29 -20.00
CA LEU A 97 4.11 -19.08 -21.28
C LEU A 97 3.57 -19.99 -22.38
N LYS A 98 3.33 -21.28 -22.11
CA LYS A 98 2.84 -22.25 -23.11
C LYS A 98 1.41 -21.99 -23.57
N MET A 99 0.57 -21.44 -22.71
CA MET A 99 -0.83 -21.09 -23.01
C MET A 99 -0.97 -19.66 -23.51
N GLU A 100 0.15 -18.97 -23.78
CA GLU A 100 0.17 -17.59 -24.30
C GLU A 100 -0.64 -16.59 -23.44
N LYS A 101 -0.69 -16.83 -22.12
CA LYS A 101 -1.41 -15.96 -21.17
C LYS A 101 -0.58 -14.73 -20.81
N GLY A 102 0.69 -14.93 -20.50
CA GLY A 102 1.62 -13.85 -20.13
C GLY A 102 1.29 -13.12 -18.82
N ASN A 103 0.47 -13.70 -17.93
CA ASN A 103 0.02 -13.09 -16.68
C ASN A 103 1.17 -12.88 -15.69
N CYS A 104 2.19 -13.74 -15.71
CA CYS A 104 3.37 -13.61 -14.85
C CYS A 104 4.36 -12.57 -15.37
N LEU A 105 4.29 -12.21 -16.67
CA LEU A 105 5.21 -11.28 -17.33
C LEU A 105 4.65 -9.86 -17.38
N ASN A 106 3.36 -9.71 -17.63
CA ASN A 106 2.69 -8.44 -17.92
C ASN A 106 1.77 -7.99 -16.78
N TYR A 107 1.60 -6.69 -16.63
CA TYR A 107 0.62 -6.09 -15.71
C TYR A 107 -0.71 -5.83 -16.43
N LEU A 108 -1.76 -5.55 -15.66
CA LEU A 108 -3.12 -5.46 -16.20
C LEU A 108 -3.24 -4.33 -17.22
N GLY A 109 -3.64 -4.66 -18.45
CA GLY A 109 -3.92 -3.69 -19.51
C GLY A 109 -2.73 -3.20 -20.32
N HIS A 110 -1.55 -3.79 -20.15
CA HIS A 110 -0.35 -3.44 -20.92
C HIS A 110 0.53 -4.66 -21.15
N GLU A 111 0.87 -4.92 -22.41
CA GLU A 111 1.74 -6.03 -22.81
C GLU A 111 3.16 -5.50 -23.06
N THR A 112 4.02 -5.59 -22.03
CA THR A 112 5.45 -5.29 -22.20
C THR A 112 6.17 -6.42 -22.94
N TYR A 113 5.71 -7.63 -22.69
CA TYR A 113 6.20 -8.87 -23.27
C TYR A 113 5.08 -9.45 -24.14
N GLU A 114 5.19 -9.30 -25.45
CA GLU A 114 4.24 -9.87 -26.41
C GLU A 114 4.42 -11.39 -26.47
N VAL A 115 3.66 -12.11 -25.65
CA VAL A 115 3.62 -13.57 -25.67
C VAL A 115 2.64 -13.99 -26.75
N GLY A 116 3.12 -14.65 -27.80
CA GLY A 116 2.27 -15.18 -28.86
C GLY A 116 2.99 -16.21 -29.69
N TYR A 117 2.23 -17.00 -30.46
CA TYR A 117 2.77 -17.96 -31.41
C TYR A 117 2.61 -17.50 -32.87
N PRO A 118 3.68 -17.57 -33.69
CA PRO A 118 5.04 -18.00 -33.34
C PRO A 118 5.73 -17.00 -32.39
N PRO A 119 6.64 -17.47 -31.52
CA PRO A 119 7.34 -16.59 -30.60
C PRO A 119 8.06 -15.49 -31.38
N SER A 120 7.81 -14.25 -30.99
CA SER A 120 8.45 -13.08 -31.57
C SER A 120 9.96 -13.29 -31.66
N SER A 121 10.56 -12.91 -32.79
CA SER A 121 12.03 -12.95 -32.97
C SER A 121 12.75 -11.96 -32.06
N SER A 122 12.02 -11.11 -31.34
CA SER A 122 12.57 -10.13 -30.42
C SER A 122 13.46 -10.80 -29.35
N ALA A 123 14.59 -10.15 -29.07
CA ALA A 123 15.50 -10.56 -28.00
C ALA A 123 14.93 -10.28 -26.60
N ASN A 124 13.83 -9.53 -26.52
CA ASN A 124 13.23 -9.04 -25.29
C ASN A 124 12.14 -9.95 -24.73
N LEU A 125 11.94 -11.14 -25.30
CA LEU A 125 10.95 -12.11 -24.82
C LEU A 125 11.63 -13.37 -24.24
N PRO A 126 11.21 -13.86 -23.06
CA PRO A 126 11.64 -15.17 -22.59
C PRO A 126 11.08 -16.28 -23.48
N LYS A 127 11.90 -17.28 -23.79
CA LYS A 127 11.59 -18.27 -24.85
C LYS A 127 11.29 -19.67 -24.33
N ALA A 128 11.67 -19.97 -23.09
CA ALA A 128 11.39 -21.24 -22.45
C ALA A 128 11.38 -21.09 -20.93
N VAL A 129 10.81 -22.08 -20.26
CA VAL A 129 10.83 -22.22 -18.79
C VAL A 129 11.35 -23.60 -18.46
N LYS A 130 12.31 -23.68 -17.53
CA LYS A 130 12.87 -24.94 -17.01
C LYS A 130 13.09 -24.87 -15.51
N ARG A 131 13.21 -26.02 -14.87
CA ARG A 131 13.53 -26.10 -13.43
C ARG A 131 15.03 -25.95 -13.17
N VAL A 132 15.39 -25.55 -11.97
CA VAL A 132 16.79 -25.39 -11.54
C VAL A 132 17.63 -26.63 -11.85
N HIS A 133 17.18 -27.84 -11.51
CA HIS A 133 17.94 -29.07 -11.77
C HIS A 133 18.08 -29.44 -13.27
N GLU A 134 17.32 -28.79 -14.16
CA GLU A 134 17.45 -28.98 -15.61
C GLU A 134 18.41 -27.95 -16.23
N ILE A 135 18.48 -26.75 -15.63
CA ILE A 135 19.31 -25.64 -16.07
C ILE A 135 20.74 -25.77 -15.52
N PHE A 136 20.90 -26.26 -14.30
CA PHE A 136 22.17 -26.26 -13.57
C PHE A 136 22.68 -27.70 -13.39
N GLU A 137 23.98 -27.92 -13.61
CA GLU A 137 24.59 -29.24 -13.43
C GLU A 137 24.74 -29.58 -11.94
N ASN A 138 25.23 -28.64 -11.13
CA ASN A 138 25.45 -28.81 -9.69
C ASN A 138 24.87 -27.61 -8.92
N PRO A 139 23.53 -27.44 -8.88
CA PRO A 139 22.91 -26.24 -8.34
C PRO A 139 23.22 -26.06 -6.85
N THR A 140 23.73 -24.88 -6.50
CA THR A 140 23.92 -24.42 -5.13
C THR A 140 22.93 -23.29 -4.81
N PHE A 141 22.55 -23.20 -3.54
CA PHE A 141 21.64 -22.18 -3.05
C PHE A 141 22.22 -21.54 -1.79
N MET A 142 22.55 -20.26 -1.89
CA MET A 142 23.14 -19.43 -0.84
C MET A 142 24.45 -20.00 -0.27
N LYS A 143 25.31 -20.57 -1.11
CA LYS A 143 26.64 -21.08 -0.67
C LYS A 143 27.56 -19.93 -0.29
N SER A 144 27.59 -18.90 -1.11
CA SER A 144 28.31 -17.64 -0.84
C SER A 144 27.45 -16.49 -1.36
N VAL A 145 26.87 -15.73 -0.43
CA VAL A 145 26.16 -14.49 -0.75
C VAL A 145 27.19 -13.38 -0.73
N SER A 146 27.41 -12.77 -1.89
CA SER A 146 28.28 -11.61 -2.07
C SER A 146 27.60 -10.69 -3.06
N SER A 147 27.76 -9.39 -2.89
CA SER A 147 27.32 -8.46 -3.91
C SER A 147 27.91 -8.84 -5.26
N SER A 148 29.22 -9.19 -5.36
CA SER A 148 29.95 -9.50 -6.60
C SER A 148 29.24 -10.47 -7.54
N GLU A 149 28.48 -11.41 -6.98
CA GLU A 149 27.77 -12.44 -7.74
C GLU A 149 26.54 -11.91 -8.48
N ILE A 150 26.06 -10.70 -8.24
CA ILE A 150 24.79 -10.22 -8.76
C ILE A 150 24.96 -9.59 -10.15
N VAL A 151 24.17 -10.09 -11.12
CA VAL A 151 24.14 -9.59 -12.50
C VAL A 151 22.69 -9.36 -12.93
N GLN A 152 22.36 -8.13 -13.32
CA GLN A 152 21.06 -7.78 -13.86
C GLN A 152 20.77 -8.52 -15.19
N GLY A 153 19.51 -8.94 -15.35
CA GLY A 153 19.01 -9.59 -16.56
C GLY A 153 18.57 -8.64 -17.66
N SER A 154 17.67 -9.11 -18.53
CA SER A 154 17.09 -8.36 -19.64
C SER A 154 15.90 -7.45 -19.25
N ILE A 155 15.77 -7.05 -17.97
CA ILE A 155 14.66 -6.24 -17.46
C ILE A 155 15.18 -4.96 -16.80
N GLY A 156 14.45 -3.85 -16.92
CA GLY A 156 14.79 -2.54 -16.33
C GLY A 156 14.52 -2.41 -14.82
N ASN A 157 14.92 -3.39 -14.01
CA ASN A 157 14.74 -3.41 -12.55
C ASN A 157 16.03 -3.09 -11.77
N CYS A 158 16.91 -2.26 -12.34
CA CYS A 158 18.21 -1.94 -11.77
C CYS A 158 18.13 -1.49 -10.31
N TRP A 159 17.09 -0.75 -9.93
CA TRP A 159 16.82 -0.31 -8.57
C TRP A 159 16.73 -1.47 -7.57
N ALA A 160 15.97 -2.52 -7.91
CA ALA A 160 15.80 -3.69 -7.05
C ALA A 160 17.08 -4.55 -6.99
N VAL A 161 17.77 -4.70 -8.12
CA VAL A 161 19.04 -5.46 -8.18
C VAL A 161 20.17 -4.72 -7.45
N ALA A 162 20.21 -3.39 -7.52
CA ALA A 162 21.11 -2.56 -6.73
C ALA A 162 20.80 -2.65 -5.23
N ALA A 163 19.52 -2.63 -4.85
CA ALA A 163 19.09 -2.84 -3.47
C ALA A 163 19.53 -4.21 -2.93
N LEU A 164 19.35 -5.28 -3.71
CA LEU A 164 19.84 -6.63 -3.37
C LEU A 164 21.36 -6.67 -3.26
N SER A 165 22.06 -5.90 -4.09
CA SER A 165 23.51 -5.82 -4.03
C SER A 165 23.98 -5.18 -2.74
N ALA A 166 23.42 -4.02 -2.37
CA ALA A 166 23.72 -3.37 -1.10
C ALA A 166 23.40 -4.30 0.09
N LEU A 167 22.25 -4.99 0.06
CA LEU A 167 21.84 -5.91 1.11
C LEU A 167 22.70 -7.19 1.20
N ALA A 168 23.32 -7.62 0.10
CA ALA A 168 24.20 -8.79 0.08
C ALA A 168 25.50 -8.58 0.87
N ASP A 169 25.98 -7.35 0.97
CA ASP A 169 27.17 -7.01 1.76
C ASP A 169 26.84 -6.81 3.26
N VAL A 170 25.55 -6.65 3.59
CA VAL A 170 25.08 -6.64 4.97
C VAL A 170 25.06 -8.07 5.52
N LYS A 171 25.74 -8.28 6.66
CA LYS A 171 25.78 -9.59 7.32
C LYS A 171 24.37 -10.15 7.55
N ASP A 172 24.13 -11.36 7.06
CA ASP A 172 22.87 -12.10 7.13
C ASP A 172 21.66 -11.41 6.46
N GLY A 173 21.84 -10.33 5.69
CA GLY A 173 20.74 -9.54 5.12
C GLY A 173 19.85 -10.35 4.17
N ILE A 174 20.46 -10.98 3.17
CA ILE A 174 19.75 -11.84 2.20
C ILE A 174 19.23 -13.12 2.86
N GLN A 175 19.97 -13.68 3.81
CA GLN A 175 19.56 -14.88 4.55
C GLN A 175 18.29 -14.64 5.37
N GLN A 176 18.07 -13.42 5.87
CA GLN A 176 16.83 -13.06 6.58
C GLN A 176 15.59 -13.05 5.69
N LEU A 177 15.75 -12.73 4.40
CA LEU A 177 14.65 -12.78 3.43
C LEU A 177 14.22 -14.22 3.13
N CYS A 178 15.15 -15.17 3.16
CA CYS A 178 14.88 -16.58 2.87
C CYS A 178 14.57 -17.36 4.14
N VAL A 179 13.31 -17.72 4.30
CA VAL A 179 12.77 -18.21 5.58
C VAL A 179 12.87 -19.71 5.74
N GLU A 180 12.56 -20.44 4.67
CA GLU A 180 12.52 -21.91 4.62
C GLU A 180 12.55 -22.36 3.15
N TYR A 181 13.30 -23.43 2.86
CA TYR A 181 13.41 -23.96 1.50
C TYR A 181 13.77 -25.45 1.47
N ASP A 182 13.46 -26.11 0.35
CA ASP A 182 13.92 -27.46 0.04
C ASP A 182 14.26 -27.55 -1.46
N THR A 183 15.54 -27.70 -1.77
CA THR A 183 16.06 -27.73 -3.14
C THR A 183 15.69 -29.00 -3.91
N ARG A 184 15.40 -30.12 -3.21
CA ARG A 184 14.98 -31.37 -3.86
C ARG A 184 13.52 -31.32 -4.26
N VAL A 185 12.67 -30.78 -3.40
CA VAL A 185 11.26 -30.53 -3.72
C VAL A 185 11.13 -29.36 -4.69
N GLY A 186 12.05 -28.41 -4.66
CA GLY A 186 12.05 -27.20 -5.49
C GLY A 186 11.07 -26.14 -4.97
N ILE A 187 11.03 -25.94 -3.65
CA ILE A 187 10.18 -24.95 -2.98
C ILE A 187 11.02 -23.99 -2.15
N TYR A 188 10.68 -22.70 -2.23
CA TYR A 188 11.38 -21.63 -1.53
C TYR A 188 10.37 -20.63 -0.96
N GLY A 189 10.52 -20.26 0.31
CA GLY A 189 9.70 -19.27 0.99
C GLY A 189 10.51 -18.02 1.33
N PHE A 190 10.09 -16.88 0.78
CA PHE A 190 10.69 -15.57 1.02
C PHE A 190 9.74 -14.67 1.80
N VAL A 191 10.29 -13.63 2.45
CA VAL A 191 9.51 -12.55 3.09
C VAL A 191 9.96 -11.20 2.57
N PHE A 192 9.00 -10.28 2.42
CA PHE A 192 9.20 -8.90 2.01
C PHE A 192 8.35 -7.99 2.89
N TYR A 193 8.77 -6.76 3.07
CA TYR A 193 8.02 -5.72 3.75
C TYR A 193 7.15 -4.97 2.73
N ARG A 194 5.87 -4.78 3.04
CA ARG A 194 4.93 -4.08 2.17
C ARG A 194 3.83 -3.42 2.98
N ASP A 195 3.57 -2.14 2.71
CA ASP A 195 2.50 -1.37 3.35
C ASP A 195 2.48 -1.52 4.88
N GLY A 196 3.66 -1.46 5.52
CA GLY A 196 3.79 -1.52 6.98
C GLY A 196 3.82 -2.91 7.61
N GLU A 197 3.78 -3.98 6.81
CA GLU A 197 3.69 -5.36 7.30
C GLU A 197 4.61 -6.29 6.51
N TRP A 198 5.07 -7.36 7.16
CA TRP A 198 5.83 -8.41 6.48
C TRP A 198 4.87 -9.39 5.81
N VAL A 199 5.08 -9.63 4.51
CA VAL A 199 4.33 -10.57 3.68
C VAL A 199 5.27 -11.66 3.18
N TYR A 200 4.79 -12.88 3.01
CA TYR A 200 5.59 -13.97 2.45
C TYR A 200 5.20 -14.30 1.00
N SER A 201 6.18 -14.78 0.25
CA SER A 201 6.04 -15.26 -1.12
C SER A 201 6.66 -16.65 -1.22
N ILE A 202 5.84 -17.67 -1.45
CA ILE A 202 6.28 -19.04 -1.66
C ILE A 202 6.30 -19.30 -3.16
N ILE A 203 7.42 -19.81 -3.69
CA ILE A 203 7.61 -20.05 -5.12
C ILE A 203 8.17 -21.46 -5.40
N ASP A 204 8.00 -21.92 -6.64
CA ASP A 204 8.71 -23.09 -7.17
C ASP A 204 10.06 -22.73 -7.85
N ASP A 205 10.82 -23.75 -8.27
CA ASP A 205 12.16 -23.64 -8.85
C ASP A 205 12.21 -23.45 -10.39
N LYS A 206 11.10 -23.07 -11.03
CA LYS A 206 11.07 -22.79 -12.47
C LYS A 206 11.57 -21.39 -12.80
N LEU A 207 12.38 -21.25 -13.84
CA LEU A 207 12.98 -19.98 -14.28
C LEU A 207 12.88 -19.80 -15.80
N TYR A 208 12.81 -18.55 -16.24
CA TYR A 208 12.76 -18.17 -17.65
C TYR A 208 14.15 -18.20 -18.31
N LEU A 209 14.20 -18.72 -19.53
CA LEU A 209 15.40 -18.84 -20.36
C LEU A 209 15.36 -17.92 -21.57
N LYS A 210 16.55 -17.50 -22.02
CA LYS A 210 16.75 -16.70 -23.24
C LYS A 210 16.56 -17.49 -24.51
N SER A 211 16.84 -18.79 -24.46
CA SER A 211 16.82 -19.69 -25.60
C SER A 211 15.58 -20.57 -25.55
N PRO A 212 14.97 -20.89 -26.70
CA PRO A 212 13.80 -21.77 -26.75
C PRO A 212 14.17 -23.21 -26.32
N ASN A 213 13.16 -24.07 -26.19
CA ASN A 213 13.40 -25.50 -26.04
C ASN A 213 13.91 -26.12 -27.34
N TRP A 214 14.69 -27.20 -27.24
CA TRP A 214 15.21 -27.92 -28.40
C TRP A 214 14.10 -28.38 -29.36
N ASP A 215 12.97 -28.83 -28.79
CA ASP A 215 11.80 -29.25 -29.57
C ASP A 215 11.16 -28.11 -30.35
N CYS A 216 11.35 -26.86 -29.91
CA CYS A 216 10.83 -25.69 -30.62
C CYS A 216 11.70 -25.37 -31.85
N PRO A 217 11.08 -25.10 -33.01
CA PRO A 217 11.81 -24.61 -34.18
C PRO A 217 12.59 -23.34 -33.83
N SER A 218 13.90 -23.35 -34.05
CA SER A 218 14.76 -22.21 -33.77
C SER A 218 15.94 -22.14 -34.74
N LEU A 219 16.39 -20.91 -35.03
CA LEU A 219 17.57 -20.68 -35.87
C LEU A 219 18.81 -21.36 -35.26
N GLN A 220 18.94 -21.35 -33.94
CA GLN A 220 20.04 -22.01 -33.23
C GLN A 220 20.05 -23.52 -33.49
N ARG A 221 18.88 -24.17 -33.46
CA ARG A 221 18.76 -25.59 -33.81
C ARG A 221 19.12 -25.83 -35.26
N GLN A 222 18.60 -25.03 -36.19
CA GLN A 222 18.91 -25.16 -37.62
C GLN A 222 20.42 -25.04 -37.91
N LEU A 223 21.09 -24.05 -37.32
CA LEU A 223 22.53 -23.85 -37.47
C LEU A 223 23.33 -25.01 -36.88
N LEU A 224 22.94 -25.51 -35.70
CA LEU A 224 23.62 -26.63 -35.06
C LEU A 224 23.43 -27.95 -35.80
N THR A 225 22.28 -28.17 -36.43
CA THR A 225 22.04 -29.35 -37.26
C THR A 225 22.86 -29.37 -38.55
N GLN A 226 23.44 -28.23 -38.96
CA GLN A 226 24.37 -28.17 -40.08
C GLN A 226 25.80 -28.58 -39.69
N ILE A 227 26.07 -28.74 -38.39
CA ILE A 227 27.38 -29.16 -37.88
C ILE A 227 27.33 -30.65 -37.57
N ASP A 228 28.25 -31.42 -38.14
CA ASP A 228 28.35 -32.86 -37.91
C ASP A 228 28.92 -33.13 -36.51
N ARG A 229 28.03 -33.41 -35.53
CA ARG A 229 28.37 -33.76 -34.13
C ARG A 229 27.49 -34.92 -33.67
N GLU A 230 28.06 -35.80 -32.84
CA GLU A 230 27.40 -37.03 -32.38
C GLU A 230 26.12 -36.80 -31.56
N ASP A 231 26.05 -35.72 -30.77
CA ASP A 231 24.85 -35.35 -30.00
C ASP A 231 24.60 -33.84 -30.02
N ILE A 232 23.86 -33.41 -31.04
CA ILE A 232 23.53 -32.00 -31.30
C ILE A 232 22.61 -31.45 -30.21
N GLU A 233 21.71 -32.27 -29.67
CA GLU A 233 20.76 -31.87 -28.63
C GLU A 233 21.46 -31.61 -27.30
N LEU A 234 22.31 -32.55 -26.85
CA LEU A 234 23.11 -32.36 -25.65
C LEU A 234 24.01 -31.14 -25.79
N HIS A 235 24.59 -30.93 -26.99
CA HIS A 235 25.39 -29.75 -27.26
C HIS A 235 24.57 -28.46 -27.20
N TYR A 236 23.36 -28.44 -27.77
CA TYR A 236 22.43 -27.33 -27.66
C TYR A 236 22.12 -27.00 -26.20
N ARG A 237 21.75 -28.02 -25.43
CA ARG A 237 21.43 -27.87 -24.00
C ARG A 237 22.61 -27.29 -23.24
N LYS A 238 23.80 -27.85 -23.39
CA LYS A 238 25.02 -27.36 -22.73
C LYS A 238 25.37 -25.93 -23.11
N THR A 239 25.11 -25.53 -24.35
CA THR A 239 25.50 -24.21 -24.86
C THR A 239 24.48 -23.12 -24.53
N TYR A 240 23.18 -23.42 -24.67
CA TYR A 240 22.12 -22.40 -24.69
C TYR A 240 21.15 -22.47 -23.51
N GLN A 241 21.11 -23.60 -22.80
CA GLN A 241 20.15 -23.85 -21.72
C GLN A 241 20.78 -24.21 -20.38
N THR A 242 22.12 -24.30 -20.31
CA THR A 242 22.84 -24.70 -19.10
C THR A 242 23.55 -23.51 -18.45
N GLY A 243 23.48 -23.44 -17.13
CA GLY A 243 24.13 -22.46 -16.30
C GLY A 243 23.44 -21.10 -16.25
N SER A 244 23.95 -20.24 -15.38
CA SER A 244 23.41 -18.91 -15.12
C SER A 244 23.26 -18.04 -16.38
N LYS A 245 24.16 -18.18 -17.38
CA LYS A 245 24.10 -17.38 -18.62
C LYS A 245 22.83 -17.64 -19.46
N ALA A 246 22.20 -18.80 -19.30
CA ALA A 246 20.97 -19.16 -20.02
C ALA A 246 19.73 -18.43 -19.50
N LEU A 247 19.76 -17.91 -18.27
CA LEU A 247 18.64 -17.21 -17.64
C LEU A 247 18.32 -15.88 -18.32
N PHE A 248 17.03 -15.56 -18.43
CA PHE A 248 16.54 -14.33 -19.05
C PHE A 248 16.61 -13.12 -18.11
N PHE A 249 16.19 -13.30 -16.86
CA PHE A 249 16.19 -12.27 -15.82
C PHE A 249 17.49 -12.26 -15.01
N GLY A 250 17.49 -11.66 -13.82
CA GLY A 250 18.63 -11.55 -12.91
C GLY A 250 19.27 -12.91 -12.62
N LYS A 251 20.59 -12.90 -12.49
CA LYS A 251 21.38 -14.14 -12.45
C LYS A 251 22.68 -13.99 -11.67
N ASN A 252 23.18 -15.10 -11.15
CA ASN A 252 24.46 -15.10 -10.44
C ASN A 252 25.65 -15.13 -11.42
N LYS A 253 26.83 -14.65 -11.03
CA LYS A 253 28.04 -14.76 -11.86
C LYS A 253 28.52 -16.22 -11.93
N ASP A 254 28.53 -16.90 -10.77
CA ASP A 254 28.71 -18.35 -10.69
C ASP A 254 27.64 -19.04 -11.54
N GLN A 255 28.08 -20.01 -12.35
CA GLN A 255 27.21 -20.77 -13.23
C GLN A 255 26.27 -21.71 -12.49
N ASN A 256 26.51 -22.01 -11.21
CA ASN A 256 25.73 -22.98 -10.43
C ASN A 256 24.92 -22.36 -9.27
N GLU A 257 25.15 -21.09 -8.94
CA GLU A 257 24.45 -20.43 -7.83
C GLU A 257 23.06 -19.92 -8.29
N THR A 258 22.04 -20.12 -7.45
CA THR A 258 20.63 -19.94 -7.85
C THR A 258 19.82 -18.98 -6.98
N TRP A 259 20.42 -18.38 -5.96
CA TRP A 259 19.66 -17.59 -4.99
C TRP A 259 19.07 -16.31 -5.59
N LEU A 260 19.80 -15.60 -6.46
CA LEU A 260 19.33 -14.35 -7.05
C LEU A 260 18.12 -14.54 -7.98
N PRO A 261 18.16 -15.44 -8.99
CA PRO A 261 17.00 -15.62 -9.88
C PRO A 261 15.75 -16.08 -9.14
N LEU A 262 15.90 -16.90 -8.09
CA LEU A 262 14.78 -17.34 -7.26
C LEU A 262 14.23 -16.20 -6.39
N LEU A 263 15.10 -15.38 -5.80
CA LEU A 263 14.68 -14.22 -5.01
C LEU A 263 13.96 -13.19 -5.89
N GLU A 264 14.52 -12.85 -7.05
CA GLU A 264 13.88 -11.94 -8.02
C GLU A 264 12.51 -12.46 -8.48
N LYS A 265 12.37 -13.77 -8.69
CA LYS A 265 11.07 -14.40 -8.98
C LYS A 265 10.08 -14.23 -7.83
N ALA A 266 10.52 -14.44 -6.58
CA ALA A 266 9.68 -14.27 -5.41
C ALA A 266 9.25 -12.81 -5.23
N TYR A 267 10.14 -11.87 -5.57
CA TYR A 267 9.88 -10.43 -5.56
C TYR A 267 8.90 -10.02 -6.67
N ALA A 268 9.07 -10.55 -7.89
CA ALA A 268 8.11 -10.36 -8.98
C ALA A 268 6.72 -10.90 -8.62
N LYS A 269 6.65 -12.07 -7.97
CA LYS A 269 5.39 -12.61 -7.46
C LYS A 269 4.75 -11.73 -6.38
N ALA A 270 5.55 -11.19 -5.46
CA ALA A 270 5.06 -10.29 -4.41
C ALA A 270 4.49 -8.98 -5.00
N HIS A 271 5.06 -8.53 -6.12
CA HIS A 271 4.64 -7.35 -6.89
C HIS A 271 3.69 -7.64 -8.06
N GLY A 272 3.20 -8.88 -8.20
CA GLY A 272 2.15 -9.24 -9.14
C GLY A 272 2.57 -9.67 -10.55
N ASP A 273 3.74 -9.26 -11.05
CA ASP A 273 4.39 -9.68 -12.32
C ASP A 273 5.82 -9.13 -12.47
N TYR A 274 6.55 -9.64 -13.47
CA TYR A 274 7.89 -9.14 -13.79
C TYR A 274 7.86 -7.70 -14.31
N ALA A 275 6.93 -7.32 -15.21
CA ALA A 275 6.87 -5.96 -15.77
C ALA A 275 6.59 -4.86 -14.72
N SER A 276 5.99 -5.21 -13.59
CA SER A 276 5.78 -4.31 -12.45
C SER A 276 7.08 -3.92 -11.74
N LEU A 277 8.16 -4.67 -11.94
CA LEU A 277 9.50 -4.35 -11.43
C LEU A 277 10.25 -3.33 -12.31
N ILE A 278 9.74 -2.99 -13.50
CA ILE A 278 10.39 -2.03 -14.40
C ILE A 278 10.26 -0.62 -13.83
N GLY A 279 11.42 0.04 -13.60
CA GLY A 279 11.52 1.40 -13.10
C GLY A 279 11.17 1.54 -11.62
N GLY A 280 12.07 2.15 -10.85
CA GLY A 280 11.88 2.36 -9.42
C GLY A 280 13.11 2.97 -8.77
N TRP A 281 13.05 3.09 -7.44
CA TRP A 281 14.07 3.75 -6.63
C TRP A 281 14.75 2.73 -5.71
N ILE A 282 16.07 2.82 -5.55
CA ILE A 282 16.83 1.84 -4.73
C ILE A 282 16.27 1.84 -3.31
N GLY A 283 15.97 3.03 -2.80
CA GLY A 283 15.34 3.25 -1.50
C GLY A 283 14.07 2.42 -1.29
N GLU A 284 13.18 2.37 -2.28
CA GLU A 284 11.97 1.55 -2.22
C GLU A 284 12.30 0.05 -2.15
N GLY A 285 13.32 -0.40 -2.89
CA GLY A 285 13.75 -1.79 -2.87
C GLY A 285 14.35 -2.18 -1.53
N LEU A 286 15.12 -1.28 -0.92
CA LEU A 286 15.69 -1.47 0.41
C LEU A 286 14.60 -1.48 1.49
N GLU A 287 13.58 -0.62 1.40
CA GLU A 287 12.40 -0.66 2.28
C GLU A 287 11.70 -2.01 2.18
N ASP A 288 11.42 -2.48 0.96
CA ASP A 288 10.72 -3.75 0.74
C ASP A 288 11.51 -4.98 1.24
N MET A 289 12.84 -4.90 1.28
CA MET A 289 13.68 -6.03 1.69
C MET A 289 14.06 -5.99 3.18
N THR A 290 14.05 -4.82 3.81
CA THR A 290 14.56 -4.67 5.18
C THR A 290 13.54 -4.16 6.19
N GLY A 291 12.42 -3.60 5.73
CA GLY A 291 11.51 -2.84 6.58
C GLY A 291 12.14 -1.55 7.13
N GLY A 292 13.26 -1.11 6.54
CA GLY A 292 13.88 0.17 6.81
C GLY A 292 13.02 1.34 6.34
N VAL A 293 13.51 2.56 6.58
CA VAL A 293 12.86 3.79 6.14
C VAL A 293 13.82 4.58 5.29
N THR A 294 13.40 4.93 4.07
CA THR A 294 14.22 5.71 3.15
C THR A 294 13.86 7.18 3.20
N THR A 295 14.90 8.01 3.15
CA THR A 295 14.86 9.45 2.92
C THR A 295 15.49 9.75 1.56
N GLU A 296 14.76 10.45 0.70
CA GLU A 296 15.29 11.03 -0.54
C GLU A 296 16.14 12.26 -0.19
N LEU A 297 17.39 12.30 -0.68
CA LEU A 297 18.33 13.40 -0.49
C LEU A 297 18.89 13.84 -1.85
N LEU A 298 18.78 15.12 -2.15
CA LEU A 298 19.44 15.72 -3.30
C LEU A 298 20.82 16.24 -2.89
N ALA A 299 21.83 16.02 -3.73
CA ALA A 299 23.20 16.45 -3.46
C ALA A 299 23.29 17.96 -3.18
N SER A 300 22.46 18.77 -3.86
CA SER A 300 22.37 20.23 -3.70
C SER A 300 21.77 20.67 -2.36
N ASP A 301 21.00 19.80 -1.72
CA ASP A 301 20.23 20.12 -0.52
C ASP A 301 20.97 19.68 0.76
N ILE A 302 22.13 19.03 0.60
CA ILE A 302 23.01 18.66 1.71
C ILE A 302 23.65 19.95 2.26
N LEU A 303 23.25 20.32 3.48
CA LEU A 303 23.73 21.54 4.13
C LEU A 303 25.20 21.44 4.52
N ASP A 304 25.56 20.36 5.21
CA ASP A 304 26.91 20.11 5.73
C ASP A 304 27.41 18.77 5.17
N THR A 305 28.36 18.87 4.25
CA THR A 305 28.95 17.71 3.59
C THR A 305 29.92 16.95 4.50
N ASP A 306 30.49 17.57 5.52
CA ASP A 306 31.34 16.88 6.49
C ASP A 306 30.47 16.08 7.45
N ALA A 307 29.39 16.67 7.97
CA ALA A 307 28.43 15.96 8.82
C ALA A 307 27.77 14.78 8.07
N PHE A 308 27.40 14.96 6.79
CA PHE A 308 26.85 13.85 5.99
C PHE A 308 27.83 12.67 5.88
N TRP A 309 29.13 12.95 5.78
CA TRP A 309 30.15 11.90 5.77
C TRP A 309 30.27 11.21 7.13
N ASP A 310 30.51 11.98 8.19
CA ASP A 310 30.85 11.45 9.51
C ASP A 310 29.65 10.76 10.19
N ASP A 311 28.44 11.34 10.10
CA ASP A 311 27.27 10.85 10.81
C ASP A 311 26.47 9.81 10.02
N GLU A 312 26.51 9.85 8.69
CA GLU A 312 25.64 9.04 7.83
C GLU A 312 26.43 8.07 6.93
N LEU A 313 27.22 8.59 5.98
CA LEU A 313 27.84 7.77 4.93
C LEU A 313 28.88 6.79 5.48
N SER A 314 29.66 7.20 6.49
CA SER A 314 30.67 6.36 7.17
C SER A 314 30.06 5.13 7.87
N LYS A 315 28.74 5.16 8.13
CA LYS A 315 27.98 4.11 8.79
C LYS A 315 27.19 3.23 7.82
N VAL A 316 27.56 3.25 6.53
CA VAL A 316 27.02 2.34 5.52
C VAL A 316 27.16 0.86 5.94
N ASN A 317 26.14 0.06 5.63
CA ASN A 317 25.97 -1.35 6.02
C ASN A 317 25.87 -1.62 7.54
N LYS A 318 25.92 -0.59 8.38
CA LYS A 318 25.75 -0.69 9.84
C LYS A 318 24.40 -0.13 10.26
N GLU A 319 24.25 1.20 10.14
CA GLU A 319 23.03 1.94 10.50
C GLU A 319 22.23 2.31 9.25
N PHE A 320 22.93 2.66 8.17
CA PHE A 320 22.34 3.12 6.93
C PHE A 320 22.75 2.25 5.74
N MET A 321 21.93 2.26 4.71
CA MET A 321 22.28 1.79 3.37
C MET A 321 22.02 2.93 2.40
N PHE A 322 22.83 3.01 1.34
CA PHE A 322 22.72 4.09 0.37
C PHE A 322 22.59 3.55 -1.05
N GLY A 323 21.68 4.18 -1.79
CA GLY A 323 21.63 4.15 -3.23
C GLY A 323 21.94 5.52 -3.79
N CYS A 324 22.45 5.59 -5.02
CA CYS A 324 22.60 6.86 -5.73
C CYS A 324 22.30 6.72 -7.22
N SER A 325 21.95 7.85 -7.83
CA SER A 325 21.57 7.95 -9.24
C SER A 325 21.80 9.35 -9.78
N THR A 326 21.87 9.48 -11.11
CA THR A 326 22.16 10.75 -11.80
C THR A 326 21.42 10.85 -13.13
N GLY A 327 21.31 12.06 -13.70
CA GLY A 327 20.66 12.30 -15.00
C GLY A 327 19.13 12.28 -14.97
N LEU A 328 18.54 12.52 -13.80
CA LEU A 328 17.09 12.44 -13.57
C LEU A 328 16.38 13.77 -13.79
N LEU A 329 17.01 14.88 -13.36
CA LEU A 329 16.38 16.20 -13.34
C LEU A 329 16.42 16.89 -14.72
N ASP A 330 17.52 16.72 -15.45
CA ASP A 330 17.77 17.43 -16.72
C ASP A 330 17.33 16.63 -17.96
N GLY A 331 16.69 15.47 -17.76
CA GLY A 331 16.19 14.64 -18.84
C GLY A 331 17.26 13.94 -19.68
N GLY A 332 18.54 14.05 -19.31
CA GLY A 332 19.67 13.44 -20.01
C GLY A 332 19.61 11.91 -20.10
N TYR A 333 20.14 11.39 -21.21
CA TYR A 333 20.54 9.99 -21.36
C TYR A 333 21.99 10.01 -21.83
N GLY A 334 22.86 9.25 -21.16
CA GLY A 334 24.27 9.26 -21.51
C GLY A 334 25.20 8.61 -20.48
N SER A 335 26.48 8.93 -20.64
CA SER A 335 27.55 8.53 -19.75
C SER A 335 28.36 9.77 -19.36
N ARG A 336 28.59 9.98 -18.06
CA ARG A 336 29.44 11.05 -17.52
C ARG A 336 30.64 10.40 -16.85
N ASP A 337 31.80 10.44 -17.50
CA ASP A 337 33.05 9.83 -17.02
C ASP A 337 32.87 8.34 -16.64
N GLY A 338 32.10 7.63 -17.49
CA GLY A 338 31.79 6.22 -17.32
C GLY A 338 30.54 5.92 -16.47
N ILE A 339 30.00 6.88 -15.70
CA ILE A 339 28.75 6.71 -14.94
C ILE A 339 27.55 6.81 -15.88
N THR A 340 26.67 5.80 -15.85
CA THR A 340 25.46 5.79 -16.67
C THR A 340 24.34 6.56 -16.00
N GLU A 341 23.73 7.48 -16.75
CA GLU A 341 22.55 8.23 -16.33
C GLU A 341 21.28 7.36 -16.27
N ARG A 342 20.30 7.78 -15.45
CA ARG A 342 19.03 7.06 -15.19
C ARG A 342 19.23 5.60 -14.79
N HIS A 343 20.30 5.35 -14.03
CA HIS A 343 20.65 4.03 -13.54
C HIS A 343 20.97 4.08 -12.05
N ALA A 344 20.70 2.94 -11.40
CA ALA A 344 20.81 2.77 -9.96
C ALA A 344 22.20 2.21 -9.59
N TYR A 345 22.91 2.90 -8.69
CA TYR A 345 24.18 2.46 -8.12
C TYR A 345 24.03 2.24 -6.61
N GLY A 346 24.51 1.10 -6.11
CA GLY A 346 24.54 0.81 -4.68
C GLY A 346 25.86 1.28 -4.07
N VAL A 347 25.81 1.94 -2.91
CA VAL A 347 26.99 2.27 -2.12
C VAL A 347 27.33 1.07 -1.22
N MET A 348 28.54 0.58 -1.34
CA MET A 348 28.99 -0.65 -0.71
C MET A 348 29.89 -0.42 0.49
N ASP A 349 30.72 0.62 0.46
CA ASP A 349 31.65 0.94 1.55
C ASP A 349 32.03 2.43 1.49
N ALA A 350 32.38 3.01 2.62
CA ALA A 350 32.85 4.38 2.74
C ALA A 350 34.03 4.40 3.72
N ARG A 351 35.20 4.84 3.25
CA ARG A 351 36.43 4.81 4.04
C ARG A 351 37.24 6.09 3.92
N THR A 352 37.77 6.51 5.06
CA THR A 352 38.80 7.54 5.13
C THR A 352 40.15 6.85 5.15
N LEU A 353 41.00 7.11 4.15
CA LEU A 353 42.37 6.62 4.08
C LEU A 353 43.24 7.25 5.16
N LYS A 354 44.39 6.62 5.46
CA LYS A 354 45.43 7.22 6.32
C LYS A 354 45.94 8.57 5.82
N SER A 355 45.85 8.84 4.52
CA SER A 355 46.18 10.13 3.91
C SER A 355 45.16 11.24 4.25
N GLY A 356 44.02 10.89 4.85
CA GLY A 356 42.89 11.79 5.07
C GLY A 356 41.88 11.82 3.92
N GLN A 357 42.16 11.17 2.78
CA GLN A 357 41.26 11.15 1.64
C GLN A 357 40.03 10.27 1.90
N ARG A 358 38.85 10.80 1.59
CA ARG A 358 37.56 10.12 1.75
C ARG A 358 37.14 9.47 0.43
N LEU A 359 36.99 8.16 0.43
CA LEU A 359 36.66 7.36 -0.75
C LEU A 359 35.41 6.52 -0.52
N VAL A 360 34.59 6.43 -1.56
CA VAL A 360 33.33 5.67 -1.55
C VAL A 360 33.38 4.57 -2.59
N LYS A 361 33.01 3.37 -2.18
CA LYS A 361 32.93 2.19 -3.04
C LYS A 361 31.50 2.06 -3.55
N LEU A 362 31.33 2.08 -4.86
CA LEU A 362 30.05 1.90 -5.51
C LEU A 362 30.03 0.62 -6.33
N ARG A 363 28.82 0.15 -6.61
CA ARG A 363 28.57 -0.99 -7.49
C ARG A 363 27.50 -0.67 -8.51
N ASN A 364 27.81 -0.99 -9.76
CA ASN A 364 26.82 -1.09 -10.82
C ASN A 364 26.18 -2.50 -10.85
N PRO A 365 24.85 -2.64 -10.73
CA PRO A 365 24.16 -3.94 -10.74
C PRO A 365 24.21 -4.71 -12.08
N TRP A 366 24.70 -4.10 -13.17
CA TRP A 366 24.82 -4.78 -14.47
C TRP A 366 25.83 -5.92 -14.51
N GLY A 367 26.78 -5.98 -13.57
CA GLY A 367 27.81 -7.04 -13.56
C GLY A 367 28.71 -7.02 -14.80
N LYS A 368 28.85 -5.87 -15.48
CA LYS A 368 29.72 -5.67 -16.65
C LYS A 368 30.97 -4.91 -16.23
N ALA A 369 32.13 -5.50 -16.52
CA ALA A 369 33.43 -4.96 -16.09
C ALA A 369 33.80 -3.57 -16.64
N ARG A 370 33.25 -3.13 -17.77
CA ARG A 370 33.60 -1.82 -18.39
C ARG A 370 32.45 -0.83 -18.56
N LYS A 371 31.21 -1.31 -18.72
CA LYS A 371 30.09 -0.41 -19.00
C LYS A 371 29.48 0.09 -17.70
N GLY A 372 29.44 1.40 -17.52
CA GLY A 372 28.81 2.01 -16.35
C GLY A 372 29.70 1.99 -15.12
N VAL A 373 31.04 2.05 -15.29
CA VAL A 373 32.06 2.06 -14.24
C VAL A 373 32.81 3.38 -14.31
N TRP A 374 33.20 3.94 -13.17
CA TRP A 374 33.91 5.23 -13.09
C TRP A 374 35.28 5.20 -13.79
N GLU A 375 35.51 6.17 -14.67
CA GLU A 375 36.75 6.33 -15.44
C GLU A 375 37.64 7.48 -14.93
N GLY A 376 37.19 8.24 -13.92
CA GLY A 376 37.95 9.33 -13.31
C GLY A 376 38.90 8.89 -12.19
N ALA A 377 39.29 9.84 -11.33
CA ALA A 377 40.22 9.61 -10.23
C ALA A 377 39.76 8.46 -9.31
N TRP A 378 40.66 7.54 -8.97
CA TRP A 378 40.37 6.31 -8.21
C TRP A 378 39.58 5.21 -8.95
N GLY A 379 39.29 5.39 -10.25
CA GLY A 379 38.81 4.31 -11.11
C GLY A 379 39.85 3.20 -11.32
N ASP A 380 39.44 2.05 -11.88
CA ASP A 380 40.27 0.82 -12.00
C ASP A 380 41.53 0.95 -12.89
N GLY A 381 41.75 2.10 -13.53
CA GLY A 381 42.95 2.41 -14.32
C GLY A 381 43.64 3.72 -13.91
N SER A 382 43.27 4.27 -12.76
CA SER A 382 43.69 5.60 -12.33
C SER A 382 45.11 5.61 -11.76
N LYS A 383 45.85 6.69 -12.01
CA LYS A 383 47.24 6.88 -11.54
C LYS A 383 47.38 7.08 -10.02
N GLU A 384 46.28 7.38 -9.36
CA GLU A 384 46.16 7.62 -7.92
C GLU A 384 46.30 6.33 -7.11
N TRP A 385 46.13 5.16 -7.76
CA TRP A 385 46.34 3.87 -7.11
C TRP A 385 47.81 3.58 -6.88
N THR A 386 48.21 3.54 -5.61
CA THR A 386 49.48 2.98 -5.15
C THR A 386 49.27 1.60 -4.54
N THR A 387 50.34 0.79 -4.46
CA THR A 387 50.28 -0.54 -3.84
C THR A 387 49.80 -0.50 -2.40
N ASP A 388 50.17 0.56 -1.67
CA ASP A 388 49.83 0.72 -0.25
C ASP A 388 48.34 1.00 -0.07
N VAL A 389 47.77 1.90 -0.89
CA VAL A 389 46.33 2.21 -0.84
C VAL A 389 45.49 1.04 -1.33
N GLN A 390 45.97 0.30 -2.34
CA GLN A 390 45.30 -0.90 -2.82
C GLN A 390 45.22 -1.98 -1.72
N GLN A 391 46.30 -2.18 -0.96
CA GLN A 391 46.31 -3.10 0.18
C GLN A 391 45.42 -2.61 1.33
N GLU A 392 45.42 -1.30 1.62
CA GLU A 392 44.58 -0.70 2.66
C GLU A 392 43.07 -0.86 2.38
N LEU A 393 42.67 -0.68 1.13
CA LEU A 393 41.27 -0.85 0.71
C LEU A 393 40.91 -2.30 0.37
N GLY A 394 41.90 -3.19 0.24
CA GLY A 394 41.71 -4.55 -0.25
C GLY A 394 41.10 -4.59 -1.66
N HIS A 395 41.43 -3.59 -2.51
CA HIS A 395 40.84 -3.45 -3.83
C HIS A 395 41.52 -4.36 -4.86
N GLN A 396 40.72 -4.98 -5.72
CA GLN A 396 41.21 -5.80 -6.83
C GLN A 396 40.69 -5.22 -8.13
N PHE A 397 41.60 -4.87 -9.04
CA PHE A 397 41.26 -4.32 -10.35
C PHE A 397 40.45 -5.32 -11.18
N GLY A 398 39.44 -4.83 -11.90
CA GLY A 398 38.62 -5.63 -12.80
C GLY A 398 37.57 -6.48 -12.10
N ASN A 399 37.33 -6.28 -10.80
CA ASN A 399 36.23 -6.92 -10.08
C ASN A 399 34.89 -6.26 -10.44
N ASP A 400 34.16 -6.92 -11.34
CA ASP A 400 32.69 -6.98 -11.41
C ASP A 400 31.91 -5.68 -11.15
N SER A 401 32.25 -4.62 -11.87
CA SER A 401 31.48 -3.35 -11.88
C SER A 401 31.45 -2.63 -10.52
N VAL A 402 32.44 -2.92 -9.68
CA VAL A 402 32.70 -2.24 -8.41
C VAL A 402 33.86 -1.27 -8.62
N PHE A 403 33.72 -0.05 -8.13
CA PHE A 403 34.75 0.97 -8.27
C PHE A 403 34.77 1.91 -7.06
N TRP A 404 35.89 2.58 -6.86
CA TRP A 404 36.02 3.65 -5.89
C TRP A 404 35.92 5.01 -6.57
N ILE A 405 35.36 5.97 -5.86
CA ILE A 405 35.28 7.37 -6.28
C ILE A 405 35.63 8.26 -5.07
N SER A 406 36.16 9.45 -5.33
CA SER A 406 36.35 10.43 -4.27
C SER A 406 34.99 10.93 -3.75
N TYR A 407 34.94 11.32 -2.47
CA TYR A 407 33.71 11.89 -1.91
C TYR A 407 33.26 13.18 -2.62
N GLU A 408 34.21 14.01 -3.04
CA GLU A 408 33.95 15.23 -3.80
C GLU A 408 33.34 14.92 -5.18
N ASP A 409 33.91 13.94 -5.89
CA ASP A 409 33.38 13.51 -7.18
C ASP A 409 32.01 12.84 -7.03
N LEU A 410 31.77 12.10 -5.94
CA LEU A 410 30.45 11.52 -5.67
C LEU A 410 29.38 12.61 -5.62
N LEU A 411 29.59 13.67 -4.84
CA LEU A 411 28.64 14.78 -4.69
C LEU A 411 28.48 15.58 -5.99
N SER A 412 29.54 15.67 -6.81
CA SER A 412 29.52 16.39 -8.09
C SER A 412 28.81 15.61 -9.22
N LYS A 413 28.95 14.28 -9.23
CA LYS A 413 28.47 13.43 -10.33
C LYS A 413 27.09 12.84 -10.06
N TYR A 414 26.74 12.57 -8.81
CA TYR A 414 25.43 12.03 -8.42
C TYR A 414 24.54 13.13 -7.87
N GLN A 415 23.31 13.21 -8.40
CA GLN A 415 22.33 14.24 -8.03
C GLN A 415 21.39 13.77 -6.92
N HIS A 416 21.11 12.48 -6.87
CA HIS A 416 20.09 11.88 -6.00
C HIS A 416 20.65 10.72 -5.19
N PHE A 417 20.39 10.74 -3.89
CA PHE A 417 20.77 9.73 -2.90
C PHE A 417 19.53 9.20 -2.19
N ASP A 418 19.43 7.88 -2.12
CA ASP A 418 18.47 7.15 -1.31
C ASP A 418 19.16 6.76 0.00
N ARG A 419 18.80 7.38 1.12
CA ARG A 419 19.32 7.02 2.45
C ARG A 419 18.32 6.16 3.21
N THR A 420 18.59 4.87 3.35
CA THR A 420 17.72 3.93 4.08
C THR A 420 18.26 3.65 5.48
N ARG A 421 17.50 4.01 6.53
CA ARG A 421 17.80 3.64 7.92
C ARG A 421 17.35 2.21 8.21
N LEU A 422 18.24 1.43 8.80
CA LEU A 422 17.98 0.05 9.22
C LEU A 422 17.58 -0.03 10.70
N PHE A 423 16.51 -0.77 11.00
CA PHE A 423 16.04 -1.01 12.37
C PHE A 423 16.44 -2.41 12.87
N ARG A 424 17.75 -2.68 12.96
CA ARG A 424 18.26 -3.99 13.40
C ARG A 424 18.31 -4.14 14.93
N GLU A 425 18.32 -3.03 15.63
CA GLU A 425 18.36 -2.98 17.08
C GLU A 425 16.96 -3.21 17.66
N ASN A 426 16.87 -4.02 18.72
CA ASN A 426 15.59 -4.33 19.38
C ASN A 426 15.04 -3.16 20.22
N ASP A 427 15.67 -1.99 20.14
CA ASP A 427 15.38 -0.84 21.00
C ASP A 427 14.30 0.07 20.39
N TRP A 428 13.88 -0.19 19.15
CA TRP A 428 12.86 0.58 18.44
C TRP A 428 11.45 0.01 18.62
N GLY A 429 10.53 0.86 19.07
CA GLY A 429 9.08 0.58 19.06
C GLY A 429 8.43 1.07 17.77
N CYS A 430 7.78 0.19 17.02
CA CYS A 430 7.03 0.56 15.82
C CYS A 430 5.53 0.63 16.11
N CYS A 431 4.88 1.73 15.70
CA CYS A 431 3.44 1.92 15.76
C CYS A 431 2.95 2.40 14.40
N GLN A 432 1.87 1.80 13.88
CA GLN A 432 1.31 2.17 12.59
C GLN A 432 -0.21 2.31 12.64
N ARG A 433 -0.77 3.15 11.76
CA ARG A 433 -2.21 3.34 11.62
C ARG A 433 -2.59 3.86 10.24
N TRP A 434 -3.52 3.16 9.59
CA TRP A 434 -4.07 3.54 8.29
C TRP A 434 -5.33 4.41 8.44
N ILE A 435 -5.44 5.43 7.59
CA ILE A 435 -6.60 6.32 7.50
C ILE A 435 -6.97 6.56 6.04
N GLY A 436 -8.26 6.76 5.78
CA GLY A 436 -8.74 7.28 4.50
C GLY A 436 -8.81 8.81 4.56
N VAL A 437 -8.28 9.49 3.55
CA VAL A 437 -8.25 10.95 3.49
C VAL A 437 -8.98 11.41 2.24
N ASP A 438 -10.02 12.23 2.43
CA ASP A 438 -10.61 12.98 1.32
C ASP A 438 -9.67 14.12 0.95
N VAL A 439 -9.18 14.13 -0.29
CA VAL A 439 -8.24 15.14 -0.76
C VAL A 439 -9.01 16.38 -1.26
N PRO A 440 -8.85 17.56 -0.64
CA PRO A 440 -9.50 18.78 -1.12
C PRO A 440 -8.87 19.30 -2.41
N TRP A 441 -9.64 20.03 -3.21
CA TRP A 441 -9.15 20.70 -4.44
C TRP A 441 -8.02 21.69 -4.17
N LYS A 442 -8.13 22.43 -3.06
CA LYS A 442 -7.05 23.27 -2.55
C LYS A 442 -6.32 22.52 -1.46
N ALA A 443 -5.08 22.16 -1.70
CA ALA A 443 -4.25 21.48 -0.73
C ALA A 443 -4.11 22.34 0.54
N SER A 444 -4.50 21.78 1.69
CA SER A 444 -4.36 22.42 3.01
C SER A 444 -3.93 21.40 4.05
N TYR A 445 -3.21 21.88 5.07
CA TYR A 445 -2.79 21.05 6.19
C TYR A 445 -4.01 20.68 7.05
N HIS A 446 -4.12 19.39 7.37
CA HIS A 446 -5.18 18.85 8.21
C HIS A 446 -4.59 18.05 9.36
N GLU A 447 -5.04 18.38 10.57
CA GLU A 447 -4.75 17.61 11.76
C GLU A 447 -5.34 16.19 11.65
N LYS A 448 -4.50 15.17 11.81
CA LYS A 448 -4.94 13.76 11.72
C LYS A 448 -4.39 12.85 12.81
N PHE A 449 -3.15 13.04 13.24
CA PHE A 449 -2.51 12.18 14.24
C PHE A 449 -2.06 12.96 15.45
N HIS A 450 -2.07 12.28 16.60
CA HIS A 450 -1.57 12.77 17.86
C HIS A 450 -0.56 11.77 18.40
N ILE A 451 0.60 12.25 18.81
CA ILE A 451 1.72 11.45 19.32
C ILE A 451 2.00 11.92 20.73
N LYS A 452 2.13 10.98 21.66
CA LYS A 452 2.54 11.25 23.04
C LYS A 452 3.86 10.55 23.31
N LEU A 453 4.91 11.33 23.46
CA LEU A 453 6.23 10.85 23.88
C LEU A 453 6.33 10.95 25.40
N THR A 454 6.57 9.82 26.05
CA THR A 454 6.69 9.76 27.52
C THR A 454 8.10 10.07 28.02
N LYS A 455 9.10 9.98 27.14
CA LYS A 455 10.51 10.16 27.42
C LYS A 455 11.18 10.77 26.18
N ASP A 456 12.27 11.46 26.41
CA ASP A 456 13.15 11.95 25.35
C ASP A 456 13.69 10.73 24.60
N SER A 457 13.48 10.71 23.28
CA SER A 457 13.81 9.54 22.46
C SER A 457 13.99 9.92 20.99
N PRO A 458 14.81 9.18 20.24
CA PRO A 458 14.91 9.35 18.80
C PRO A 458 13.58 8.95 18.14
N LEU A 459 13.12 9.76 17.19
CA LEU A 459 11.84 9.59 16.52
C LEU A 459 12.01 9.54 15.01
N VAL A 460 11.49 8.48 14.39
CA VAL A 460 11.33 8.39 12.93
C VAL A 460 9.84 8.40 12.62
N LEU A 461 9.38 9.37 11.83
CA LEU A 461 8.00 9.44 11.36
C LEU A 461 7.95 9.22 9.87
N VAL A 462 7.01 8.39 9.44
CA VAL A 462 6.78 8.07 8.03
C VAL A 462 5.31 8.24 7.71
N LEU A 463 5.02 9.00 6.67
CA LEU A 463 3.72 9.06 6.03
C LEU A 463 3.84 8.36 4.67
N SER A 464 3.19 7.21 4.55
CA SER A 464 3.18 6.41 3.31
C SER A 464 1.79 6.33 2.70
N GLN A 465 1.75 6.18 1.39
CA GLN A 465 0.57 5.73 0.65
C GLN A 465 0.73 4.25 0.25
N LEU A 466 -0.36 3.63 -0.18
CA LEU A 466 -0.35 2.24 -0.66
C LEU A 466 0.62 2.07 -1.84
N ASP A 467 1.41 1.00 -1.81
CA ASP A 467 2.28 0.65 -2.92
C ASP A 467 1.46 0.21 -4.14
N ARG A 468 1.51 1.02 -5.21
CA ARG A 468 0.73 0.77 -6.43
C ARG A 468 1.27 -0.39 -7.27
N ARG A 469 2.51 -0.86 -7.03
CA ARG A 469 3.18 -1.85 -7.87
C ARG A 469 2.46 -3.19 -7.89
N TYR A 470 1.99 -3.66 -6.75
CA TYR A 470 1.36 -4.99 -6.66
C TYR A 470 -0.09 -5.04 -7.17
N PHE A 471 -0.69 -3.91 -7.51
CA PHE A 471 -1.98 -3.81 -8.21
C PHE A 471 -1.89 -2.93 -9.47
N LYS A 472 -0.73 -2.94 -10.12
CA LYS A 472 -0.46 -2.12 -11.32
C LYS A 472 -1.50 -2.37 -12.41
N GLY A 473 -2.04 -1.28 -12.94
CA GLY A 473 -3.19 -1.25 -13.84
C GLY A 473 -4.52 -0.86 -13.17
N LEU A 474 -4.65 -1.00 -11.84
CA LEU A 474 -5.79 -0.48 -11.05
C LEU A 474 -5.39 0.67 -10.10
N GLU A 475 -4.28 1.34 -10.39
CA GLU A 475 -3.77 2.48 -9.61
C GLU A 475 -4.64 3.75 -9.69
N GLY A 476 -5.41 3.90 -10.77
CA GLY A 476 -6.26 5.05 -11.03
C GLY A 476 -5.54 6.26 -11.64
N GLN A 477 -6.30 7.33 -11.83
CA GLN A 477 -5.89 8.53 -12.60
C GLN A 477 -5.18 9.62 -11.77
N TYR A 478 -4.98 9.40 -10.47
CA TYR A 478 -4.46 10.44 -9.58
C TYR A 478 -3.06 10.10 -9.08
N ASN A 479 -2.16 11.08 -9.19
CA ASN A 479 -0.87 11.06 -8.52
C ASN A 479 -0.99 11.88 -7.23
N PHE A 480 -0.61 11.28 -6.11
CA PHE A 480 -0.65 11.97 -4.83
C PHE A 480 0.76 12.36 -4.40
N ARG A 481 0.90 13.60 -3.93
CA ARG A 481 2.09 14.07 -3.22
C ARG A 481 1.77 14.23 -1.75
N LEU A 482 2.68 13.78 -0.91
CA LEU A 482 2.50 13.71 0.55
C LEU A 482 3.45 14.69 1.21
N GLN A 483 2.93 15.43 2.19
CA GLN A 483 3.73 16.26 3.09
C GLN A 483 3.13 16.20 4.49
N PHE A 484 3.95 16.33 5.52
CA PHE A 484 3.45 16.54 6.87
C PHE A 484 4.30 17.51 7.67
N ARG A 485 3.69 18.08 8.71
CA ARG A 485 4.33 18.94 9.71
C ARG A 485 4.04 18.39 11.10
N VAL A 486 5.02 18.50 11.98
CA VAL A 486 4.88 18.15 13.39
C VAL A 486 4.83 19.43 14.22
N HIS A 487 3.79 19.56 15.04
CA HIS A 487 3.58 20.70 15.93
C HIS A 487 3.54 20.22 17.38
N GLU A 488 3.96 21.07 18.31
CA GLU A 488 3.75 20.84 19.74
C GLU A 488 2.29 21.14 20.12
N GLN A 489 1.68 20.29 20.94
CA GLN A 489 0.29 20.43 21.33
C GLN A 489 0.11 21.67 22.22
N GLY A 490 -0.59 22.69 21.72
CA GLY A 490 -0.87 23.94 22.44
C GLY A 490 -0.39 25.19 21.70
N HIS A 491 0.53 25.03 20.75
CA HIS A 491 0.96 26.09 19.85
C HIS A 491 0.04 26.11 18.62
N LEU A 492 -0.90 27.07 18.58
CA LEU A 492 -1.95 27.19 17.53
C LEU A 492 -1.49 27.97 16.29
N GLY A 493 -0.21 28.36 16.21
CA GLY A 493 0.34 29.03 15.05
C GLY A 493 0.51 28.07 13.87
N ALA A 494 -0.13 28.34 12.73
CA ALA A 494 -0.02 27.51 11.53
C ALA A 494 1.44 27.39 10.99
N GLU A 495 2.30 28.34 11.35
CA GLU A 495 3.73 28.37 10.97
C GLU A 495 4.67 27.94 12.10
N ASP A 496 4.17 27.69 13.30
CA ASP A 496 4.99 27.26 14.45
C ASP A 496 5.10 25.73 14.46
N TYR A 497 5.84 25.19 13.49
CA TYR A 497 6.11 23.76 13.36
C TYR A 497 7.56 23.44 13.73
N ILE A 498 7.76 22.29 14.37
CA ILE A 498 9.09 21.79 14.76
C ILE A 498 9.86 21.35 13.53
N VAL A 499 9.20 20.54 12.69
CA VAL A 499 9.81 20.00 11.49
C VAL A 499 8.76 19.75 10.41
N ARG A 500 9.23 19.82 9.16
CA ARG A 500 8.49 19.44 7.96
C ARG A 500 9.11 18.19 7.37
N SER A 501 8.30 17.30 6.82
CA SER A 501 8.79 16.14 6.08
C SER A 501 9.70 16.56 4.92
N HIS A 502 10.62 15.69 4.52
CA HIS A 502 11.41 15.86 3.31
C HIS A 502 10.50 16.01 2.07
N GLY A 503 11.05 16.62 1.03
CA GLY A 503 10.36 16.74 -0.26
C GLY A 503 10.18 15.38 -0.92
N ASN A 504 9.06 15.20 -1.60
CA ASN A 504 8.70 13.96 -2.30
C ASN A 504 8.77 14.16 -3.82
N TYR A 505 9.94 14.62 -4.27
CA TYR A 505 10.12 15.10 -5.63
C TYR A 505 10.19 13.95 -6.63
N LEU A 506 10.96 12.91 -6.29
CA LEU A 506 11.15 11.73 -7.13
C LEU A 506 10.47 10.50 -6.51
N MET A 507 10.60 10.31 -5.20
CA MET A 507 9.93 9.24 -4.46
C MET A 507 8.53 9.69 -4.03
N THR A 508 7.50 9.01 -4.52
CA THR A 508 6.10 9.37 -4.21
C THR A 508 5.44 8.46 -3.18
N ARG A 509 6.03 7.28 -2.91
CA ARG A 509 5.44 6.25 -2.03
C ARG A 509 5.36 6.68 -0.57
N SER A 510 6.40 7.32 -0.06
CA SER A 510 6.54 7.68 1.34
C SER A 510 7.28 9.01 1.48
N VAL A 511 6.99 9.70 2.58
CA VAL A 511 7.81 10.81 3.09
C VAL A 511 8.18 10.51 4.54
N SER A 512 9.41 10.83 4.90
CA SER A 512 9.95 10.52 6.21
C SER A 512 10.66 11.73 6.81
N ILE A 513 10.82 11.70 8.13
CA ILE A 513 11.71 12.58 8.89
C ILE A 513 12.35 11.76 10.00
N GLU A 514 13.61 12.04 10.27
CA GLU A 514 14.34 11.48 11.38
C GLU A 514 14.76 12.61 12.32
N ILE A 515 14.40 12.49 13.58
CA ILE A 515 14.74 13.44 14.64
C ILE A 515 15.57 12.67 15.68
N PRO A 516 16.88 12.93 15.78
CA PRO A 516 17.77 12.19 16.68
C PRO A 516 17.40 12.33 18.17
N ASP A 517 16.93 13.51 18.57
CA ASP A 517 16.53 13.79 19.96
C ASP A 517 15.23 14.58 19.97
N MET A 518 14.13 13.91 20.30
CA MET A 518 12.81 14.51 20.44
C MET A 518 12.42 14.54 21.92
N PRO A 519 12.13 15.72 22.50
CA PRO A 519 11.77 15.81 23.92
C PRO A 519 10.43 15.13 24.22
N ALA A 520 10.24 14.75 25.49
CA ALA A 520 8.99 14.21 25.98
C ALA A 520 7.90 15.28 25.91
N GLY A 521 6.78 14.95 25.26
CA GLY A 521 5.73 15.92 25.00
C GLY A 521 4.55 15.31 24.25
N ASN A 522 3.53 16.15 24.03
CA ASN A 522 2.42 15.81 23.16
C ASN A 522 2.58 16.58 21.84
N TYR A 523 2.47 15.87 20.73
CA TYR A 523 2.66 16.41 19.40
C TYR A 523 1.47 16.11 18.52
N THR A 524 1.18 17.03 17.62
CA THR A 524 0.11 16.92 16.64
C THR A 524 0.71 16.90 15.24
N VAL A 525 0.31 15.93 14.42
CA VAL A 525 0.77 15.78 13.05
C VAL A 525 -0.29 16.28 12.08
N TYR A 526 0.09 17.28 11.31
CA TYR A 526 -0.70 17.86 10.24
C TYR A 526 -0.24 17.29 8.91
N ILE A 527 -1.16 16.70 8.15
CA ILE A 527 -0.86 16.15 6.83
C ILE A 527 -1.39 17.07 5.73
N LEU A 528 -0.68 17.11 4.62
CA LEU A 528 -1.06 17.77 3.38
C LEU A 528 -0.94 16.74 2.27
N VAL A 529 -2.03 16.52 1.55
CA VAL A 529 -2.06 15.65 0.38
C VAL A 529 -2.47 16.50 -0.82
N THR A 530 -1.63 16.51 -1.83
CA THR A 530 -1.91 17.17 -3.11
C THR A 530 -2.22 16.09 -4.15
N ALA A 531 -3.36 16.20 -4.82
CA ALA A 531 -3.75 15.27 -5.89
C ALA A 531 -3.63 15.96 -7.25
N GLU A 532 -2.84 15.37 -8.14
CA GLU A 532 -2.74 15.79 -9.55
C GLU A 532 -3.43 14.73 -10.41
N ARG A 533 -4.42 15.15 -11.20
CA ARG A 533 -5.13 14.27 -12.13
C ARG A 533 -4.33 14.15 -13.42
N ASN A 534 -4.00 12.93 -13.81
CA ASN A 534 -3.44 12.62 -15.11
C ASN A 534 -4.57 12.13 -16.05
N THR A 535 -4.83 12.87 -17.12
CA THR A 535 -5.89 12.55 -18.10
C THR A 535 -5.53 11.42 -19.04
N ASP A 536 -4.23 11.09 -19.19
CA ASP A 536 -3.76 10.03 -20.07
C ASP A 536 -3.92 8.64 -19.43
N LYS A 537 -4.11 8.60 -18.11
CA LYS A 537 -4.33 7.36 -17.36
C LYS A 537 -5.83 7.04 -17.25
N PRO A 538 -6.25 5.80 -17.52
CA PRO A 538 -7.64 5.40 -17.34
C PRO A 538 -8.01 5.35 -15.86
N SER A 539 -9.29 5.60 -15.56
CA SER A 539 -9.84 5.36 -14.23
C SER A 539 -9.96 3.85 -13.93
N VAL A 540 -10.00 3.49 -12.65
CA VAL A 540 -10.17 2.09 -12.21
C VAL A 540 -11.43 1.48 -12.83
N ASP A 541 -12.54 2.22 -12.83
CA ASP A 541 -13.81 1.78 -13.41
C ASP A 541 -13.72 1.52 -14.92
N GLU A 542 -12.99 2.35 -15.67
CA GLU A 542 -12.80 2.18 -17.12
C GLU A 542 -11.94 0.94 -17.41
N VAL A 543 -10.88 0.71 -16.63
CA VAL A 543 -10.06 -0.50 -16.75
C VAL A 543 -10.90 -1.73 -16.49
N VAL A 544 -11.63 -1.79 -15.37
CA VAL A 544 -12.49 -2.93 -15.03
C VAL A 544 -13.55 -3.16 -16.10
N LYS A 545 -14.20 -2.10 -16.61
CA LYS A 545 -15.17 -2.21 -17.71
C LYS A 545 -14.54 -2.75 -19.00
N ARG A 546 -13.32 -2.30 -19.34
CA ARG A 546 -12.58 -2.77 -20.52
C ARG A 546 -12.25 -4.25 -20.41
N GLU A 547 -11.70 -4.67 -19.27
CA GLU A 547 -11.30 -6.06 -19.05
C GLU A 547 -12.49 -7.01 -18.98
N CYS A 548 -13.61 -6.58 -18.39
CA CYS A 548 -14.85 -7.36 -18.32
C CYS A 548 -15.66 -7.36 -19.64
N LYS A 549 -15.30 -6.54 -20.63
CA LYS A 549 -16.08 -6.38 -21.88
C LYS A 549 -16.23 -7.68 -22.66
N LYS A 550 -15.20 -8.53 -22.66
CA LYS A 550 -15.20 -9.81 -23.38
C LYS A 550 -16.07 -10.88 -22.70
N ARG A 551 -16.54 -10.67 -21.47
CA ARG A 551 -17.29 -11.66 -20.66
C ARG A 551 -16.61 -13.03 -20.55
N VAL A 552 -15.27 -13.03 -20.52
CA VAL A 552 -14.44 -14.23 -20.31
C VAL A 552 -13.81 -14.13 -18.93
N GLU A 553 -13.53 -15.28 -18.31
CA GLU A 553 -12.75 -15.34 -17.07
C GLU A 553 -11.37 -14.70 -17.30
N ASN A 554 -11.12 -13.58 -16.61
CA ASN A 554 -9.86 -12.85 -16.67
C ASN A 554 -9.09 -13.11 -15.38
N GLU A 555 -8.23 -14.13 -15.41
CA GLU A 555 -7.39 -14.54 -14.28
C GLU A 555 -6.52 -13.39 -13.78
N LYS A 556 -5.96 -12.57 -14.69
CA LYS A 556 -5.11 -11.43 -14.31
C LYS A 556 -5.92 -10.35 -13.61
N LEU A 557 -7.11 -10.03 -14.09
CA LEU A 557 -8.00 -9.09 -13.41
C LEU A 557 -8.39 -9.59 -12.02
N ALA A 558 -8.69 -10.88 -11.86
CA ALA A 558 -9.01 -11.46 -10.56
C ALA A 558 -7.80 -11.37 -9.58
N GLN A 559 -6.60 -11.66 -10.07
CA GLN A 559 -5.36 -11.54 -9.30
C GLN A 559 -5.10 -10.09 -8.85
N VAL A 560 -5.15 -9.14 -9.79
CA VAL A 560 -4.88 -7.72 -9.53
C VAL A 560 -6.01 -7.08 -8.72
N GLY A 561 -7.26 -7.51 -8.93
CA GLY A 561 -8.42 -7.08 -8.13
C GLY A 561 -8.32 -7.55 -6.67
N TYR A 562 -7.94 -8.80 -6.43
CA TYR A 562 -7.69 -9.29 -5.07
C TYR A 562 -6.57 -8.51 -4.38
N ALA A 563 -5.49 -8.20 -5.10
CA ALA A 563 -4.42 -7.34 -4.60
C ALA A 563 -4.92 -5.92 -4.25
N TYR A 564 -5.74 -5.33 -5.13
CA TYR A 564 -6.34 -4.00 -4.90
C TYR A 564 -7.24 -4.00 -3.65
N ASP A 565 -8.09 -5.01 -3.48
CA ASP A 565 -8.98 -5.13 -2.33
C ASP A 565 -8.19 -5.34 -1.03
N LEU A 566 -7.15 -6.17 -1.06
CA LEU A 566 -6.25 -6.37 0.07
C LEU A 566 -5.59 -5.04 0.49
N ALA A 567 -5.12 -4.25 -0.48
CA ALA A 567 -4.52 -2.94 -0.24
C ALA A 567 -5.49 -1.98 0.47
N HIS A 568 -6.69 -1.83 -0.10
CA HIS A 568 -7.67 -0.85 0.37
C HIS A 568 -8.40 -1.30 1.64
N SER A 569 -8.37 -2.60 1.96
CA SER A 569 -8.91 -3.14 3.21
C SER A 569 -8.25 -2.53 4.47
N LYS A 570 -6.98 -2.10 4.37
CA LYS A 570 -6.21 -1.55 5.50
C LYS A 570 -6.85 -0.30 6.12
N ALA A 571 -7.43 0.56 5.28
CA ALA A 571 -8.10 1.78 5.73
C ALA A 571 -9.62 1.58 5.95
N HIS A 572 -10.17 0.39 5.66
CA HIS A 572 -11.61 0.14 5.60
C HIS A 572 -12.34 0.50 6.90
N HIS A 573 -11.83 0.06 8.05
CA HIS A 573 -12.44 0.38 9.35
C HIS A 573 -12.53 1.89 9.60
N HIS A 574 -11.51 2.67 9.21
CA HIS A 574 -11.55 4.12 9.33
C HIS A 574 -12.59 4.73 8.37
N ILE A 575 -12.60 4.27 7.13
CA ILE A 575 -13.52 4.76 6.09
C ILE A 575 -14.98 4.50 6.48
N GLU A 576 -15.31 3.31 7.00
CA GLU A 576 -16.65 2.99 7.46
C GLU A 576 -17.07 3.88 8.64
N LYS A 577 -16.19 4.06 9.64
CA LYS A 577 -16.46 4.95 10.76
C LYS A 577 -16.69 6.40 10.30
N VAL A 578 -15.92 6.88 9.33
CA VAL A 578 -16.11 8.20 8.73
C VAL A 578 -17.44 8.27 7.96
N ARG A 579 -17.82 7.21 7.24
CA ARG A 579 -19.10 7.11 6.53
C ARG A 579 -20.28 7.16 7.49
N GLU A 580 -20.21 6.45 8.61
CA GLU A 580 -21.22 6.48 9.67
C GLU A 580 -21.36 7.90 10.26
N MET A 581 -20.25 8.54 10.60
CA MET A 581 -20.25 9.91 11.10
C MET A 581 -20.87 10.89 10.09
N ARG A 582 -20.55 10.75 8.79
CA ARG A 582 -21.15 11.55 7.71
C ARG A 582 -22.64 11.30 7.58
N LYS A 583 -23.09 10.05 7.68
CA LYS A 583 -24.51 9.69 7.61
C LYS A 583 -25.27 10.36 8.75
N THR A 584 -24.76 10.29 9.98
CA THR A 584 -25.34 10.96 11.15
C THR A 584 -25.34 12.48 11.00
N ALA A 585 -24.23 13.07 10.55
CA ALA A 585 -24.14 14.51 10.32
C ALA A 585 -25.13 15.00 9.24
N ASN A 586 -25.25 14.27 8.13
CA ASN A 586 -26.19 14.56 7.05
C ASN A 586 -27.64 14.40 7.51
N GLN A 587 -27.95 13.38 8.31
CA GLN A 587 -29.26 13.20 8.94
C GLN A 587 -29.60 14.36 9.88
N ASN A 588 -28.63 14.81 10.70
CA ASN A 588 -28.81 15.95 11.59
C ASN A 588 -29.00 17.26 10.82
N LYS A 589 -28.22 17.50 9.75
CA LYS A 589 -28.37 18.67 8.88
C LYS A 589 -29.72 18.66 8.15
N ALA A 590 -30.13 17.52 7.61
CA ALA A 590 -31.43 17.36 6.97
C ALA A 590 -32.58 17.55 7.97
N SER A 591 -32.45 17.02 9.19
CA SER A 591 -33.41 17.24 10.27
C SER A 591 -33.52 18.71 10.65
N GLY A 592 -32.38 19.40 10.81
CA GLY A 592 -32.32 20.84 11.08
C GLY A 592 -32.94 21.67 9.97
N CYS A 593 -32.68 21.33 8.70
CA CYS A 593 -33.30 21.98 7.55
C CYS A 593 -34.83 21.79 7.57
N ARG A 594 -35.32 20.55 7.77
CA ARG A 594 -36.75 20.25 7.91
C ARG A 594 -37.40 20.97 9.09
N MET A 595 -36.69 21.14 10.20
CA MET A 595 -37.18 21.90 11.36
C MET A 595 -37.27 23.40 11.05
N SER A 596 -36.26 23.95 10.36
CA SER A 596 -36.27 25.35 9.92
C SER A 596 -37.38 25.63 8.91
N GLU A 597 -37.59 24.74 7.94
CA GLU A 597 -38.71 24.84 7.00
C GLU A 597 -40.06 24.73 7.70
N ARG A 598 -40.22 23.78 8.64
CA ARG A 598 -41.45 23.68 9.45
C ARG A 598 -41.70 24.94 10.26
N ARG A 599 -40.66 25.54 10.83
CA ARG A 599 -40.75 26.82 11.55
C ARG A 599 -41.18 27.96 10.64
N LYS A 600 -40.56 28.10 9.47
CA LYS A 600 -40.96 29.10 8.45
C LYS A 600 -42.42 28.92 8.01
N GLN A 601 -42.84 27.67 7.76
CA GLN A 601 -44.23 27.37 7.40
C GLN A 601 -45.20 27.68 8.55
N TRP A 602 -44.83 27.38 9.80
CA TRP A 602 -45.65 27.74 10.96
C TRP A 602 -45.77 29.25 11.13
N GLU A 603 -44.67 30.01 10.99
CA GLU A 603 -44.65 31.46 11.01
C GLU A 603 -45.54 32.05 9.91
N ARG A 604 -45.47 31.51 8.69
CA ARG A 604 -46.35 31.88 7.56
C ARG A 604 -47.82 31.64 7.88
N ARG A 605 -48.17 30.44 8.36
CA ARG A 605 -49.56 30.11 8.75
C ARG A 605 -50.04 31.00 9.90
N ARG A 606 -49.18 31.33 10.86
CA ARG A 606 -49.53 32.23 11.98
C ARG A 606 -49.79 33.65 11.47
N ALA A 607 -48.97 34.16 10.57
CA ALA A 607 -49.19 35.45 9.92
C ALA A 607 -50.50 35.46 9.11
N GLU A 608 -50.74 34.43 8.28
CA GLU A 608 -51.98 34.26 7.51
C GLU A 608 -53.22 34.23 8.41
N ARG A 609 -53.18 33.49 9.54
CA ARG A 609 -54.28 33.48 10.52
C ARG A 609 -54.51 34.86 11.13
N THR A 610 -53.45 35.59 11.44
CA THR A 610 -53.54 36.93 12.04
C THR A 610 -54.14 37.92 11.04
N ILE A 611 -53.74 37.85 9.77
CA ILE A 611 -54.31 38.64 8.67
C ILE A 611 -55.79 38.31 8.48
N LYS A 612 -56.15 37.03 8.43
CA LYS A 612 -57.54 36.59 8.29
C LYS A 612 -58.41 37.07 9.45
N ARG A 613 -57.90 37.00 10.69
CA ARG A 613 -58.60 37.52 11.88
C ARG A 613 -58.82 39.03 11.79
N LYS A 614 -57.77 39.81 11.48
CA LYS A 614 -57.91 41.26 11.26
C LYS A 614 -58.90 41.61 10.15
N GLN A 615 -58.96 40.79 9.09
CA GLN A 615 -59.92 40.98 8.01
C GLN A 615 -61.36 40.69 8.44
N LEU A 616 -61.57 39.65 9.25
CA LEU A 616 -62.88 39.36 9.85
C LEU A 616 -63.33 40.47 10.79
N ASP A 617 -62.45 40.94 11.68
CA ASP A 617 -62.75 42.05 12.59
C ASP A 617 -63.12 43.32 11.83
N LYS A 618 -62.43 43.62 10.71
CA LYS A 618 -62.78 44.74 9.81
C LYS A 618 -64.14 44.55 9.15
N ASN A 619 -64.47 43.34 8.72
CA ASN A 619 -65.76 43.03 8.11
C ASN A 619 -66.91 43.14 9.12
N GLU A 620 -66.70 42.67 10.36
CA GLU A 620 -67.66 42.81 11.46
C GLU A 620 -67.85 44.28 11.86
N ALA A 621 -66.77 45.05 11.99
CA ALA A 621 -66.85 46.49 12.25
C ALA A 621 -67.59 47.24 11.13
N LYS A 622 -67.37 46.85 9.87
CA LYS A 622 -68.13 47.41 8.73
C LYS A 622 -69.62 47.05 8.82
N LYS A 623 -69.95 45.81 9.18
CA LYS A 623 -71.35 45.37 9.37
C LYS A 623 -72.01 46.12 10.52
N ALA A 624 -71.31 46.31 11.65
CA ALA A 624 -71.79 47.08 12.78
C ALA A 624 -71.99 48.56 12.44
N ARG A 625 -71.10 49.16 11.64
CA ARG A 625 -71.25 50.55 11.16
C ARG A 625 -72.46 50.70 10.25
N LEU A 626 -72.66 49.78 9.30
CA LEU A 626 -73.84 49.76 8.44
C LEU A 626 -75.14 49.58 9.25
N LEU A 627 -75.12 48.73 10.28
CA LEU A 627 -76.26 48.57 11.19
C LEU A 627 -76.54 49.87 11.96
N ALA A 628 -75.51 50.53 12.49
CA ALA A 628 -75.64 51.81 13.19
C ALA A 628 -76.11 52.95 12.27
N GLU A 629 -75.64 52.99 11.02
CA GLU A 629 -76.12 53.92 9.99
C GLU A 629 -77.59 53.67 9.65
N ARG A 630 -78.01 52.40 9.53
CA ARG A 630 -79.42 52.03 9.34
C ARG A 630 -80.28 52.42 10.55
N ASP A 631 -79.81 52.17 11.76
CA ASP A 631 -80.54 52.50 12.99
C ASP A 631 -80.55 54.02 13.26
N ALA A 632 -79.57 54.77 12.75
CA ALA A 632 -79.55 56.23 12.77
C ALA A 632 -80.46 56.84 11.70
N ALA A 633 -80.53 56.25 10.50
CA ALA A 633 -81.50 56.63 9.47
C ALA A 633 -82.94 56.32 9.92
N HIS A 634 -83.15 55.19 10.62
CA HIS A 634 -84.43 54.89 11.27
C HIS A 634 -84.77 55.91 12.37
N ARG A 635 -83.79 56.37 13.15
CA ARG A 635 -84.02 57.42 14.15
C ARG A 635 -84.34 58.78 13.53
N LYS A 636 -83.63 59.17 12.45
CA LYS A 636 -83.92 60.40 11.71
C LYS A 636 -85.28 60.38 11.02
N THR A 637 -85.69 59.24 10.45
CA THR A 637 -87.04 59.12 9.86
C THR A 637 -88.13 59.20 10.93
N VAL A 638 -87.89 58.69 12.14
CA VAL A 638 -88.80 58.87 13.29
C VAL A 638 -88.82 60.33 13.78
N GLU A 639 -87.67 61.02 13.81
CA GLU A 639 -87.59 62.44 14.16
C GLU A 639 -88.23 63.35 13.10
N GLU A 640 -88.02 63.07 11.81
CA GLU A 640 -88.66 63.78 10.69
C GLU A 640 -90.18 63.53 10.65
N HIS A 641 -90.64 62.33 11.04
CA HIS A 641 -92.08 62.05 11.21
C HIS A 641 -92.68 62.85 12.37
N ASN A 642 -91.95 63.00 13.48
CA ASN A 642 -92.38 63.80 14.63
C ASN A 642 -92.34 65.32 14.35
N GLU A 643 -91.43 65.81 13.50
CA GLU A 643 -91.38 67.22 13.07
C GLU A 643 -92.43 67.54 11.99
N ALA A 644 -92.78 66.59 11.12
CA ALA A 644 -93.86 66.73 10.16
C ALA A 644 -95.26 66.77 10.82
N GLU A 645 -95.44 66.04 11.93
CA GLU A 645 -96.66 66.10 12.76
C GLU A 645 -96.81 67.43 13.51
N ALA A 646 -95.73 68.20 13.73
CA ALA A 646 -95.78 69.50 14.41
C ALA A 646 -96.21 70.67 13.49
N GLN A 647 -96.23 70.49 12.15
CA GLN A 647 -96.57 71.55 11.18
C GLN A 647 -97.92 71.36 10.47
N THR A 648 -98.71 70.36 10.86
CA THR A 648 -100.09 70.17 10.39
C THR A 648 -101.01 69.80 11.55
N SER A 649 -101.23 70.76 12.46
CA SER A 649 -102.28 70.68 13.49
C SER A 649 -103.22 71.90 13.39
N GLU A 650 -104.13 71.84 12.43
CA GLU A 650 -105.51 72.38 12.48
C GLU A 650 -106.17 72.12 11.11
N ASP A 651 -106.53 70.86 10.84
CA ASP A 651 -107.90 70.51 10.44
C ASP A 651 -108.04 69.00 10.18
N ALA A 652 -109.17 68.47 10.66
CA ALA A 652 -109.72 67.13 10.45
C ALA A 652 -109.07 65.94 11.19
N SER A 653 -109.33 65.93 12.50
CA SER A 653 -109.92 64.82 13.27
C SER A 653 -109.85 63.38 12.74
N SER A 654 -109.29 62.54 13.62
CA SER A 654 -109.63 61.13 13.92
C SER A 654 -109.03 60.03 13.03
N SER A 655 -107.79 59.65 13.36
CA SER A 655 -107.28 58.29 13.15
C SER A 655 -106.11 58.02 14.11
N SER A 656 -106.01 56.77 14.58
CA SER A 656 -105.09 56.24 15.60
C SER A 656 -105.44 56.67 17.03
N ASP A 657 -105.11 55.92 18.08
CA ASP A 657 -104.52 54.60 18.31
C ASP A 657 -104.90 54.30 19.76
N ASP A 658 -105.06 53.05 20.18
CA ASP A 658 -104.90 52.77 21.62
C ASP A 658 -104.69 51.29 21.98
N GLN A 659 -103.71 51.14 22.89
CA GLN A 659 -103.51 50.13 23.95
C GLN A 659 -102.75 48.83 23.60
N GLU A 660 -101.49 48.69 24.08
CA GLU A 660 -101.07 48.19 25.41
C GLU A 660 -101.16 46.64 25.48
N GLU A 661 -100.32 45.83 26.12
CA GLU A 661 -99.15 45.95 27.00
C GLU A 661 -98.59 44.51 27.17
N GLN A 662 -97.25 44.34 27.19
CA GLN A 662 -96.45 43.35 27.98
C GLN A 662 -96.89 41.84 28.09
N PRO A 663 -96.21 40.99 28.89
CA PRO A 663 -94.83 40.51 28.72
C PRO A 663 -94.74 38.96 28.71
N ALA A 664 -93.61 38.37 28.29
CA ALA A 664 -93.24 37.03 28.80
C ALA A 664 -91.74 36.70 28.66
N LYS A 665 -91.09 36.62 29.83
CA LYS A 665 -89.88 35.82 30.06
C LYS A 665 -90.28 34.37 30.40
N ALA A 666 -89.39 33.44 30.03
CA ALA A 666 -88.87 32.34 30.86
C ALA A 666 -89.69 31.04 31.12
N VAL A 667 -89.04 29.94 30.72
CA VAL A 667 -88.90 28.60 31.39
C VAL A 667 -90.13 27.68 31.25
N VAL A 668 -89.97 26.42 30.77
CA VAL A 668 -89.82 25.22 31.62
C VAL A 668 -89.53 23.97 30.76
N THR A 669 -88.38 23.33 31.04
CA THR A 669 -88.10 21.85 31.10
C THR A 669 -88.11 20.99 29.82
N LYS A 670 -87.43 19.83 29.74
CA LYS A 670 -86.60 18.95 30.61
C LYS A 670 -85.83 18.04 29.60
N THR A 671 -84.52 17.78 29.71
CA THR A 671 -83.91 16.58 30.36
C THR A 671 -84.64 15.26 30.07
N GLU A 672 -84.00 14.13 29.76
CA GLU A 672 -82.90 13.38 30.40
C GLU A 672 -82.61 12.20 29.39
N GLU A 673 -81.56 11.39 29.40
CA GLU A 673 -80.83 10.83 30.52
C GLU A 673 -79.52 10.16 30.04
N THR A 674 -78.68 9.96 31.03
CA THR A 674 -77.26 9.62 31.16
C THR A 674 -76.92 8.11 31.06
N VAL A 675 -75.75 7.74 30.49
CA VAL A 675 -74.55 7.13 31.19
C VAL A 675 -74.53 5.57 31.13
N PRO A 676 -73.46 4.78 31.44
CA PRO A 676 -72.06 5.05 31.89
C PRO A 676 -70.89 4.31 31.16
N ALA A 677 -69.70 4.60 31.69
CA ALA A 677 -68.35 4.05 31.49
C ALA A 677 -68.05 2.64 32.08
N ALA A 678 -66.98 1.97 31.62
CA ALA A 678 -65.72 1.70 32.36
C ALA A 678 -64.82 0.57 31.75
N ALA A 679 -63.50 0.88 31.65
CA ALA A 679 -62.25 0.10 31.80
C ALA A 679 -62.06 -1.39 31.39
N ALA A 680 -60.93 -1.70 30.71
CA ALA A 680 -59.81 -2.56 31.19
C ALA A 680 -58.70 -2.79 30.12
N GLN A 681 -57.54 -3.30 30.57
CA GLN A 681 -56.17 -3.29 30.04
C GLN A 681 -55.76 -4.44 29.07
N ALA A 682 -54.62 -4.26 28.38
CA ALA A 682 -53.44 -5.18 28.25
C ALA A 682 -52.82 -5.31 26.83
N THR A 683 -51.48 -5.32 26.79
CA THR A 683 -50.52 -5.59 25.70
C THR A 683 -50.36 -7.12 25.41
N PRO A 684 -49.34 -7.63 24.67
CA PRO A 684 -48.89 -7.46 23.26
C PRO A 684 -48.65 -8.83 22.52
N THR A 685 -48.33 -8.85 21.21
CA THR A 685 -47.45 -9.83 20.45
C THR A 685 -47.57 -9.53 18.93
N GLU A 686 -46.50 -9.24 18.17
CA GLU A 686 -45.49 -10.12 17.52
C GLU A 686 -45.96 -11.01 16.35
N GLU A 687 -45.13 -11.00 15.28
CA GLU A 687 -44.94 -11.96 14.16
C GLU A 687 -45.39 -11.60 12.71
N LYS A 688 -44.35 -11.26 11.91
CA LYS A 688 -43.89 -11.83 10.61
C LYS A 688 -44.87 -12.37 9.55
N SER A 689 -44.63 -11.94 8.30
CA SER A 689 -44.35 -12.73 7.05
C SER A 689 -44.75 -11.87 5.83
N THR A 690 -43.82 -11.36 5.00
CA THR A 690 -43.12 -11.92 3.81
C THR A 690 -44.00 -12.29 2.60
N ASP A 691 -43.63 -11.64 1.48
CA ASP A 691 -43.68 -12.02 0.06
C ASP A 691 -45.03 -12.15 -0.67
N ASN A 692 -45.26 -11.33 -1.70
CA ASN A 692 -44.83 -11.62 -3.09
C ASN A 692 -45.49 -10.68 -4.13
N ALA A 693 -44.84 -10.63 -5.31
CA ALA A 693 -45.35 -10.28 -6.64
C ALA A 693 -45.23 -8.81 -7.15
N GLU A 694 -44.23 -8.63 -8.03
CA GLU A 694 -44.32 -8.11 -9.43
C GLU A 694 -45.66 -7.50 -9.92
N PRO A 695 -45.65 -6.49 -10.84
CA PRO A 695 -45.32 -6.78 -12.24
C PRO A 695 -44.72 -5.62 -13.09
N ALA A 696 -44.55 -5.98 -14.37
CA ALA A 696 -43.83 -5.39 -15.48
C ALA A 696 -44.44 -4.16 -16.21
N ALA A 697 -43.54 -3.48 -16.95
CA ALA A 697 -43.62 -2.96 -18.34
C ALA A 697 -44.59 -1.83 -18.77
N SER A 698 -43.98 -0.74 -19.30
CA SER A 698 -44.32 -0.01 -20.57
C SER A 698 -43.30 1.14 -20.76
N LYS A 699 -42.40 1.15 -21.76
CA LYS A 699 -42.52 1.59 -23.18
C LYS A 699 -42.86 3.08 -23.38
N GLU A 700 -41.89 3.83 -23.91
CA GLU A 700 -41.97 5.03 -24.78
C GLU A 700 -40.52 5.21 -25.33
N GLU A 701 -40.16 4.72 -26.52
CA GLU A 701 -40.35 5.28 -27.87
C GLU A 701 -39.96 6.75 -28.03
N ASP A 702 -38.73 6.98 -28.53
CA ASP A 702 -38.44 8.12 -29.41
C ASP A 702 -37.32 7.72 -30.39
N GLN A 703 -37.59 7.88 -31.68
CA GLN A 703 -36.72 7.52 -32.82
C GLN A 703 -36.80 8.63 -33.90
N PRO A 704 -35.90 8.65 -34.90
CA PRO A 704 -35.05 9.80 -35.17
C PRO A 704 -35.37 10.53 -36.48
N SER A 705 -34.86 11.76 -36.64
CA SER A 705 -34.82 12.46 -37.92
C SER A 705 -33.49 12.28 -38.65
N THR A 706 -33.62 12.04 -39.95
CA THR A 706 -32.66 11.73 -41.01
C THR A 706 -31.70 12.88 -41.35
N ASP A 707 -30.48 12.56 -41.77
CA ASP A 707 -30.00 12.83 -43.14
C ASP A 707 -28.54 12.38 -43.37
N LYS A 708 -28.33 11.76 -44.54
CA LYS A 708 -27.05 11.43 -45.22
C LYS A 708 -27.02 12.25 -46.54
N PRO A 709 -25.98 12.17 -47.39
CA PRO A 709 -24.54 12.30 -47.19
C PRO A 709 -23.93 13.34 -48.16
N ALA A 710 -22.66 13.73 -48.00
CA ALA A 710 -21.91 14.39 -49.08
C ALA A 710 -20.43 13.96 -49.08
N THR A 711 -20.04 13.32 -50.17
CA THR A 711 -18.69 13.04 -50.65
C THR A 711 -17.97 14.32 -51.07
N PHE A 712 -16.66 14.45 -50.81
CA PHE A 712 -15.70 15.05 -51.76
C PHE A 712 -14.25 14.64 -51.46
N GLU A 713 -13.49 14.54 -52.54
CA GLU A 713 -12.20 13.89 -52.70
C GLU A 713 -10.97 14.67 -52.19
N ALA A 714 -9.93 13.88 -51.89
CA ALA A 714 -8.49 14.07 -52.10
C ALA A 714 -7.87 15.48 -52.19
N LYS A 715 -6.82 15.69 -51.38
CA LYS A 715 -5.55 16.26 -51.87
C LYS A 715 -4.34 15.67 -51.12
N LYS A 716 -3.37 15.24 -51.94
CA LYS A 716 -2.01 14.84 -51.59
C LYS A 716 -1.24 15.96 -50.87
N GLY A 717 -0.33 15.57 -49.99
CA GLY A 717 0.76 16.40 -49.48
C GLY A 717 1.83 15.49 -48.86
N GLU A 718 2.90 15.27 -49.62
CA GLU A 718 4.11 14.54 -49.24
C GLU A 718 4.88 15.23 -48.12
N GLY A 719 5.66 14.47 -47.34
CA GLY A 719 6.74 15.03 -46.53
C GLY A 719 7.18 14.18 -45.34
N SER A 720 8.15 13.29 -45.57
CA SER A 720 9.35 13.02 -44.76
C SER A 720 9.26 13.36 -43.25
N SER A 721 9.51 12.46 -42.30
CA SER A 721 10.75 11.69 -42.17
C SER A 721 10.58 10.53 -41.18
N ALA A 722 11.01 9.34 -41.62
CA ALA A 722 11.41 8.26 -40.74
C ALA A 722 12.78 8.59 -40.14
N LEU A 723 13.04 8.22 -38.88
CA LEU A 723 14.31 7.65 -38.39
C LEU A 723 14.08 7.12 -36.93
N PRO A 724 14.91 6.17 -36.45
CA PRO A 724 14.42 4.97 -35.80
C PRO A 724 14.81 4.87 -34.32
N LEU A 725 14.02 4.11 -33.57
CA LEU A 725 14.40 3.58 -32.26
C LEU A 725 15.26 2.33 -32.46
N GLY A 726 16.47 2.34 -31.91
CA GLY A 726 17.37 1.20 -31.89
C GLY A 726 18.31 1.22 -30.69
N ALA A 727 18.34 0.06 -30.02
CA ALA A 727 19.25 -0.46 -28.98
C ALA A 727 19.02 -0.08 -27.52
#